data_AF-A0A970S9Y1-F1
#
_entry.id   AF-A0A970S9Y1-F1
#
_cell.length_a   1.000
_cell.length_b   1.000
_cell.length_c   1.000
_cell.angle_alpha   90.00
_cell.angle_beta   90.00
_cell.angle_gamma   90.00
#
_symmetry.space_group_name_H-M   'P 1'
#
loop_
_entity.id
_entity.type
_entity.pdbx_description
1 polymer ?
#
loop_
_entity_poly.entity_id
_entity_poly.type
_entity_poly.pdbx_seq_one_letter_code
_entity_poly.pdbx_strand_id
1 'polypeptide(L)'
;MTVSRNYRGIRIGAGAAVLFMLVVYLILPYIAPNKAALLSFLMQRVKGTLAYYLLDQTPRIYALTAEKNGQEVLISEQAVFDVTSRDEFVIKDIVSDVLTDKGFSIDVVGIGGTDDYRVLLRGIDLVELSMANMTEEVMKQGYAPGQIQVAYQGEILTTIPIHIRIMAQDWLRYAKASNSRRTQLEYLKRVVAANPGDLALRRILGEIYRHMGMHSAAVSEYQAVLSQKPDDIKALSGLLKSCLVLGKNDLAAETGERAVKIEPKDSTLWEDLVLAYSRLGAWEKAAESCQTLVKLKPQDYSARIRLAEIYEKMDRVDEAIAQYRIVTEKMPQSVPMLEGLGRMYLKQGKYDEAIRLFNNRLRQGTAGATLHANLGSAYGGKKMWTEELKHYRKAASLAPKNPVILYNLALSLENNRRDSEAMNTYEKVLALQPGDTDAMLRLADLAFRNGRYTQAIGYYEKLINKISQKGKIYANLGYAYGELNKLAISAGYYEKAIQSGLKDEKINYNLAVTYEKMGKEKAAAALYRKASEQKPSPKSLNHLADYYIKIGSYDDAIKTYQRLLKLEGKKSGVYADLGYAYSLKGNLDKAIENYRVSLRYNEEESDVYSRMGAAYEKKGLLLDALNAYTRAYQLNPGDEEASERIPQLKIRLLREKQNKENQRGS
;
A
#
# COMPACT_ATOMS: atom_id res chain seq x y z
N MET A 1 -15.08 64.67 69.35
CA MET A 1 -14.53 65.21 70.61
C MET A 1 -13.13 64.65 70.82
N THR A 2 -12.15 65.56 70.91
CA THR A 2 -10.85 65.43 71.60
C THR A 2 -10.01 64.16 71.42
N VAL A 3 -9.04 64.20 70.49
CA VAL A 3 -7.65 63.79 70.74
C VAL A 3 -6.71 64.78 70.04
N SER A 4 -6.43 65.91 70.71
CA SER A 4 -5.37 66.84 70.35
C SER A 4 -4.40 66.91 71.53
N ARG A 5 -3.32 66.12 71.50
CA ARG A 5 -2.10 66.33 72.30
C ARG A 5 -1.11 65.20 72.04
N ASN A 6 -0.23 65.39 71.04
CA ASN A 6 1.17 64.93 71.04
C ASN A 6 1.99 65.36 69.79
N TYR A 7 1.73 66.55 69.23
CA TYR A 7 2.42 67.02 68.02
C TYR A 7 3.55 68.06 68.24
N ARG A 8 3.81 68.53 69.48
CA ARG A 8 4.81 69.59 69.73
C ARG A 8 6.25 69.10 69.98
N GLY A 9 6.45 67.93 70.58
CA GLY A 9 7.81 67.41 70.85
C GLY A 9 8.56 66.95 69.59
N ILE A 10 7.82 66.44 68.59
CA ILE A 10 8.40 65.93 67.34
C ILE A 10 8.86 67.07 66.42
N ARG A 11 8.19 68.24 66.45
CA ARG A 11 8.52 69.40 65.61
C ARG A 11 9.84 70.10 66.00
N ILE A 12 10.23 70.07 67.27
CA ILE A 12 11.47 70.72 67.74
C ILE A 12 12.70 69.87 67.41
N GLY A 13 12.61 68.55 67.56
CA GLY A 13 13.69 67.62 67.17
C GLY A 13 13.90 67.54 65.64
N ALA A 14 12.82 67.57 64.86
CA ALA A 14 12.89 67.63 63.40
C ALA A 14 13.54 68.93 62.90
N GLY A 15 13.25 70.07 63.56
CA GLY A 15 13.85 71.36 63.23
C GLY A 15 15.38 71.37 63.37
N ALA A 16 15.95 70.71 64.38
CA ALA A 16 17.40 70.61 64.57
C ALA A 16 18.08 69.71 63.52
N ALA A 17 17.45 68.59 63.14
CA ALA A 17 17.96 67.69 62.11
C ALA A 17 17.93 68.34 60.71
N VAL A 18 16.88 69.12 60.42
CA VAL A 18 16.76 69.94 59.21
C VAL A 18 17.85 71.00 59.16
N LEU A 19 18.13 71.67 60.29
CA LEU A 19 19.20 72.66 60.40
C LEU A 19 20.58 72.02 60.18
N PHE A 20 20.81 70.83 60.75
CA PHE A 20 22.04 70.07 60.56
C PHE A 20 22.23 69.66 59.09
N MET A 21 21.18 69.18 58.42
CA MET A 21 21.25 68.89 56.99
C MET A 21 21.48 70.13 56.12
N LEU A 22 20.96 71.30 56.51
CA LEU A 22 21.25 72.60 55.88
C LEU A 22 22.72 73.05 56.07
N VAL A 23 23.33 72.73 57.21
CA VAL A 23 24.76 72.98 57.45
C VAL A 23 25.62 72.03 56.63
N VAL A 24 25.26 70.75 56.55
CA VAL A 24 25.92 69.78 55.66
C VAL A 24 25.77 70.21 54.19
N TYR A 25 24.60 70.69 53.77
CA TYR A 25 24.31 71.28 52.44
C TYR A 25 25.28 72.42 52.07
N LEU A 26 25.62 73.29 53.02
CA LEU A 26 26.54 74.41 52.79
C LEU A 26 28.01 73.97 52.65
N ILE A 27 28.38 72.86 53.28
CA ILE A 27 29.78 72.46 53.47
C ILE A 27 30.20 71.32 52.51
N LEU A 28 29.31 70.35 52.24
CA LEU A 28 29.62 69.14 51.47
C LEU A 28 30.08 69.37 50.01
N PRO A 29 29.57 70.37 49.25
CA PRO A 29 30.04 70.64 47.88
C PRO A 29 31.53 70.99 47.81
N TYR A 30 32.09 71.56 48.89
CA TYR A 30 33.48 71.96 49.00
C TYR A 30 34.42 70.82 49.44
N ILE A 31 33.88 69.75 50.02
CA ILE A 31 34.66 68.65 50.60
C ILE A 31 34.72 67.41 49.68
N ALA A 32 33.68 67.16 48.86
CA ALA A 32 33.62 65.95 48.03
C ALA A 32 33.00 66.21 46.62
N PRO A 33 33.67 66.98 45.73
CA PRO A 33 33.12 67.42 44.45
C PRO A 33 32.83 66.29 43.44
N ASN A 34 33.56 65.16 43.51
CA ASN A 34 33.36 64.00 42.63
C ASN A 34 32.13 63.15 42.99
N LYS A 35 31.36 63.54 44.01
CA LYS A 35 30.13 62.87 44.45
C LYS A 35 28.87 63.68 44.07
N ALA A 36 28.89 64.33 42.90
CA ALA A 36 27.80 65.18 42.43
C ALA A 36 26.41 64.51 42.50
N ALA A 37 26.32 63.21 42.18
CA ALA A 37 25.06 62.44 42.27
C ALA A 37 24.57 62.23 43.71
N LEU A 38 25.48 61.95 44.65
CA LEU A 38 25.14 61.81 46.08
C LEU A 38 24.73 63.17 46.66
N LEU A 39 25.43 64.23 46.26
CA LEU A 39 25.13 65.59 46.65
C LEU A 39 23.74 65.99 46.14
N SER A 40 23.44 65.79 44.85
CA SER A 40 22.11 66.08 44.29
C SER A 40 21.00 65.27 44.96
N PHE A 41 21.26 64.01 45.32
CA PHE A 41 20.32 63.16 46.03
C PHE A 41 20.03 63.67 47.46
N LEU A 42 21.08 63.99 48.21
CA LEU A 42 20.95 64.59 49.55
C LEU A 42 20.21 65.93 49.49
N MET A 43 20.52 66.78 48.50
CA MET A 43 19.83 68.06 48.27
C MET A 43 18.34 67.86 48.02
N GLN A 44 17.99 66.88 47.19
CA GLN A 44 16.61 66.54 46.88
C GLN A 44 15.86 66.05 48.12
N ARG A 45 16.50 65.20 48.93
CA ARG A 45 15.94 64.70 50.20
C ARG A 45 15.74 65.81 51.22
N VAL A 46 16.70 66.72 51.40
CA VAL A 46 16.55 67.88 52.30
C VAL A 46 15.38 68.77 51.89
N LYS A 47 15.25 69.05 50.59
CA LYS A 47 14.13 69.82 50.03
C LYS A 47 12.79 69.12 50.26
N GLY A 48 12.72 67.81 50.03
CA GLY A 48 11.51 67.01 50.27
C GLY A 48 11.13 66.94 51.75
N THR A 49 12.09 66.68 52.64
CA THR A 49 11.87 66.73 54.10
C THR A 49 11.33 68.08 54.56
N LEU A 50 11.89 69.19 54.08
CA LEU A 50 11.40 70.54 54.37
C LEU A 50 9.96 70.74 53.88
N ALA A 51 9.66 70.30 52.64
CA ALA A 51 8.33 70.42 52.06
C ALA A 51 7.29 69.58 52.82
N TYR A 52 7.64 68.38 53.27
CA TYR A 52 6.77 67.55 54.11
C TYR A 52 6.44 68.23 55.44
N TYR A 53 7.46 68.62 56.22
CA TYR A 53 7.24 69.15 57.58
C TYR A 53 6.72 70.60 57.64
N LEU A 54 6.97 71.42 56.61
CA LEU A 54 6.61 72.85 56.60
C LEU A 54 5.44 73.20 55.67
N LEU A 55 5.23 72.43 54.58
CA LEU A 55 4.26 72.73 53.53
C LEU A 55 3.16 71.67 53.39
N ASP A 56 3.11 70.69 54.32
CA ASP A 56 2.11 69.61 54.36
C ASP A 56 2.01 68.81 53.06
N GLN A 57 3.13 68.71 52.32
CA GLN A 57 3.21 67.89 51.10
C GLN A 57 3.30 66.41 51.44
N THR A 58 2.88 65.54 50.53
CA THR A 58 3.04 64.09 50.68
C THR A 58 4.52 63.69 50.65
N PRO A 59 4.99 62.84 51.57
CA PRO A 59 6.40 62.47 51.63
C PRO A 59 6.77 61.53 50.48
N ARG A 60 7.95 61.74 49.89
CA ARG A 60 8.47 60.87 48.83
C ARG A 60 9.30 59.71 49.40
N ILE A 61 9.14 58.54 48.78
CA ILE A 61 10.01 57.38 48.96
C ILE A 61 11.07 57.38 47.86
N TYR A 62 12.33 57.22 48.23
CA TYR A 62 13.45 57.15 47.29
C TYR A 62 13.93 55.71 47.06
N ALA A 63 14.02 54.93 48.12
CA ALA A 63 14.46 53.53 48.08
C ALA A 63 14.11 52.82 49.39
N LEU A 64 14.16 51.50 49.37
CA LEU A 64 14.19 50.65 50.57
C LEU A 64 15.58 50.04 50.70
N THR A 65 16.06 49.89 51.92
CA THR A 65 17.25 49.05 52.17
C THR A 65 16.78 47.71 52.70
N ALA A 66 17.16 46.63 52.04
CA ALA A 66 16.88 45.28 52.46
C ALA A 66 18.18 44.52 52.75
N GLU A 67 18.15 43.59 53.70
CA GLU A 67 19.17 42.56 53.81
C GLU A 67 18.66 41.33 53.09
N LYS A 68 19.36 40.90 52.04
CA LYS A 68 19.05 39.70 51.25
C LYS A 68 20.20 38.72 51.39
N ASN A 69 19.93 37.52 51.93
CA ASN A 69 20.93 36.47 52.20
C ASN A 69 22.18 36.98 52.96
N GLY A 70 22.00 37.88 53.93
CA GLY A 70 23.10 38.47 54.69
C GLY A 70 23.81 39.67 54.04
N GLN A 71 23.40 40.10 52.84
CA GLN A 71 23.98 41.25 52.14
C GLN A 71 22.98 42.41 52.06
N GLU A 72 23.45 43.63 52.29
CA GLU A 72 22.62 44.82 52.12
C GLU A 72 22.43 45.18 50.65
N VAL A 73 21.17 45.34 50.25
CA VAL A 73 20.73 45.64 48.89
C VAL A 73 19.78 46.83 48.91
N LEU A 74 19.95 47.73 47.95
CA LEU A 74 19.06 48.87 47.74
C LEU A 74 17.96 48.48 46.74
N ILE A 75 16.70 48.64 47.13
CA ILE A 75 15.52 48.39 46.30
C ILE A 75 14.93 49.75 45.90
N SER A 76 14.77 50.00 44.61
CA SER A 76 14.20 51.25 44.10
C SER A 76 13.46 51.01 42.79
N GLU A 77 12.65 51.97 42.33
CA GLU A 77 11.95 51.87 41.03
C GLU A 77 12.91 51.76 39.83
N GLN A 78 14.17 52.19 40.01
CA GLN A 78 15.17 52.22 38.94
C GLN A 78 16.03 50.94 38.88
N ALA A 79 16.00 50.13 39.95
CA ALA A 79 16.83 48.94 40.09
C ALA A 79 15.95 47.71 40.30
N VAL A 80 16.06 46.75 39.38
CA VAL A 80 15.31 45.49 39.46
C VAL A 80 15.77 44.70 40.68
N PHE A 81 14.85 44.47 41.61
CA PHE A 81 15.06 43.58 42.74
C PHE A 81 14.58 42.17 42.39
N ASP A 82 15.53 41.29 42.07
CA ASP A 82 15.25 39.88 41.79
C ASP A 82 15.16 39.08 43.09
N VAL A 83 14.18 38.19 43.20
CA VAL A 83 14.02 37.23 44.30
C VAL A 83 13.87 35.83 43.71
N THR A 84 14.61 34.87 44.23
CA THR A 84 14.54 33.46 43.87
C THR A 84 13.99 32.64 45.04
N SER A 85 13.65 31.38 44.78
CA SER A 85 13.19 30.43 45.81
C SER A 85 14.20 30.16 46.93
N ARG A 86 15.48 30.46 46.72
CA ARG A 86 16.56 30.26 47.71
C ARG A 86 16.84 31.50 48.54
N ASP A 87 16.25 32.64 48.17
CA ASP A 87 16.54 33.90 48.81
C ASP A 87 15.67 34.08 50.06
N GLU A 88 16.27 34.62 51.10
CA GLU A 88 15.57 35.19 52.25
C GLU A 88 15.94 36.67 52.35
N PHE A 89 14.97 37.51 52.67
CA PHE A 89 15.22 38.95 52.79
C PHE A 89 14.37 39.61 53.87
N VAL A 90 14.92 40.70 54.43
CA VAL A 90 14.26 41.55 55.41
C VAL A 90 14.37 43.00 54.92
N ILE A 91 13.26 43.72 54.87
CA ILE A 91 13.29 45.16 54.58
C ILE A 91 13.63 45.90 55.89
N LYS A 92 14.83 46.48 55.95
CA LYS A 92 15.40 47.05 57.18
C LYS A 92 14.99 48.50 57.43
N ASP A 93 15.00 49.31 56.37
CA ASP A 93 14.85 50.76 56.45
C ASP A 93 14.22 51.35 55.18
N ILE A 94 13.61 52.52 55.33
CA ILE A 94 12.90 53.28 54.28
C ILE A 94 13.61 54.61 54.06
N VAL A 95 14.23 54.77 52.89
CA VAL A 95 14.85 56.04 52.51
C VAL A 95 13.76 56.98 52.02
N SER A 96 13.28 57.86 52.89
CA SER A 96 12.19 58.82 52.61
C SER A 96 12.49 60.25 53.04
N ASP A 97 11.56 61.16 52.72
CA ASP A 97 11.52 62.53 53.22
C ASP A 97 11.20 62.64 54.72
N VAL A 98 10.64 61.59 55.34
CA VAL A 98 10.31 61.58 56.78
C VAL A 98 11.53 61.12 57.58
N LEU A 99 11.83 61.81 58.68
CA LEU A 99 13.03 61.53 59.49
C LEU A 99 12.86 60.37 60.48
N THR A 100 11.65 59.84 60.61
CA THR A 100 11.34 58.71 61.48
C THR A 100 10.51 57.69 60.74
N ASP A 101 10.73 56.41 61.05
CA ASP A 101 9.99 55.30 60.45
C ASP A 101 8.53 55.21 60.95
N LYS A 102 8.17 56.00 61.96
CA LYS A 102 6.83 55.97 62.55
C LYS A 102 5.78 56.40 61.53
N GLY A 103 4.80 55.53 61.32
CA GLY A 103 3.68 55.76 60.42
C GLY A 103 3.85 55.11 59.06
N PHE A 104 5.01 54.53 58.73
CA PHE A 104 5.15 53.67 57.57
C PHE A 104 4.69 52.25 57.86
N SER A 105 4.16 51.60 56.83
CA SER A 105 3.98 50.16 56.75
C SER A 105 4.44 49.69 55.37
N ILE A 106 4.98 48.47 55.31
CA ILE A 106 5.41 47.86 54.05
C ILE A 106 4.60 46.59 53.85
N ASP A 107 4.08 46.37 52.65
CA ASP A 107 3.38 45.14 52.29
C ASP A 107 4.05 44.53 51.07
N VAL A 108 4.57 43.31 51.22
CA VAL A 108 5.08 42.52 50.08
C VAL A 108 3.94 41.71 49.50
N VAL A 109 3.29 42.31 48.50
CA VAL A 109 2.00 41.87 47.97
C VAL A 109 1.96 40.36 47.72
N GLY A 110 1.05 39.71 48.44
CA GLY A 110 0.70 38.30 48.27
C GLY A 110 1.46 37.32 49.18
N ILE A 111 2.45 37.78 49.93
CA ILE A 111 3.05 37.03 51.04
C ILE A 111 3.04 37.91 52.31
N GLY A 112 3.52 37.38 53.44
CA GLY A 112 3.64 38.19 54.66
C GLY A 112 2.32 38.49 55.36
N GLY A 113 2.28 39.59 56.12
CA GLY A 113 1.13 40.09 56.88
C GLY A 113 0.67 41.46 56.39
N THR A 114 -0.08 42.20 57.22
CA THR A 114 -0.52 43.57 56.87
C THR A 114 0.58 44.63 56.98
N ASP A 115 1.72 44.27 57.58
CA ASP A 115 2.94 45.08 57.66
C ASP A 115 4.16 44.15 57.82
N ASP A 116 4.93 44.03 56.75
CA ASP A 116 6.14 43.23 56.60
C ASP A 116 7.42 44.02 56.90
N TYR A 117 7.29 45.23 57.42
CA TYR A 117 8.47 46.03 57.76
C TYR A 117 9.29 45.35 58.86
N ARG A 118 10.57 45.09 58.58
CA ARG A 118 11.51 44.34 59.44
C ARG A 118 11.10 42.88 59.72
N VAL A 119 10.26 42.30 58.87
CA VAL A 119 9.88 40.88 58.91
C VAL A 119 10.80 40.08 57.97
N LEU A 120 11.20 38.88 58.39
CA LEU A 120 11.93 37.93 57.54
C LEU A 120 10.96 37.28 56.55
N LEU A 121 11.18 37.53 55.27
CA LEU A 121 10.40 36.98 54.18
C LEU A 121 11.23 35.96 53.41
N ARG A 122 10.57 34.87 52.98
CA ARG A 122 11.21 33.80 52.21
C ARG A 122 10.78 33.90 50.75
N GLY A 123 11.74 33.95 49.85
CA GLY A 123 11.48 33.99 48.41
C GLY A 123 10.72 32.77 47.89
N ILE A 124 10.78 31.63 48.60
CA ILE A 124 10.00 30.43 48.27
C ILE A 124 8.48 30.71 48.30
N ASP A 125 8.01 31.54 49.22
CA ASP A 125 6.59 31.85 49.37
C ASP A 125 6.10 32.68 48.17
N LEU A 126 6.93 33.60 47.68
CA LEU A 126 6.68 34.38 46.45
C LEU A 126 6.67 33.50 45.20
N VAL A 127 7.61 32.55 45.10
CA VAL A 127 7.64 31.59 44.00
C VAL A 127 6.41 30.69 44.05
N GLU A 128 5.98 30.25 45.23
CA GLU A 128 4.77 29.44 45.40
C GLU A 128 3.51 30.15 44.95
N LEU A 129 3.34 31.42 45.35
CA LEU A 129 2.27 32.27 44.87
C LEU A 129 2.32 32.45 43.34
N SER A 130 3.52 32.71 42.80
CA SER A 130 3.72 32.92 41.35
C SER A 130 3.38 31.67 40.55
N MET A 131 3.70 30.49 41.08
CA MET A 131 3.41 29.21 40.44
C MET A 131 1.93 28.81 40.54
N ALA A 132 1.24 29.24 41.61
CA ALA A 132 -0.21 29.10 41.73
C ALA A 132 -0.97 29.97 40.72
N ASN A 133 -0.45 31.15 40.41
CA ASN A 133 -1.04 32.12 39.48
C ASN A 133 -0.30 32.19 38.12
N MET A 134 0.23 31.06 37.66
CA MET A 134 1.07 30.98 36.46
C MET A 134 0.35 31.47 35.19
N THR A 135 0.95 32.43 34.46
CA THR A 135 0.47 32.91 33.16
C THR A 135 1.42 32.52 32.03
N GLU A 136 0.95 32.53 30.77
CA GLU A 136 1.81 32.28 29.61
C GLU A 136 2.97 33.28 29.49
N GLU A 137 2.75 34.52 29.91
CA GLU A 137 3.77 35.57 29.88
C GLU A 137 4.88 35.31 30.89
N VAL A 138 4.53 34.93 32.12
CA VAL A 138 5.49 34.50 33.15
C VAL A 138 6.25 33.25 32.69
N MET A 139 5.55 32.29 32.09
CA MET A 139 6.21 31.11 31.51
C MET A 139 7.20 31.47 30.41
N LYS A 140 6.94 32.52 29.62
CA LYS A 140 7.83 32.96 28.53
C LYS A 140 9.04 33.72 29.06
N GLN A 141 8.84 34.62 30.02
CA GLN A 141 9.85 35.52 30.56
C GLN A 141 10.76 34.85 31.60
N GLY A 142 10.29 33.81 32.29
CA GLY A 142 11.06 33.09 33.31
C GLY A 142 11.10 33.76 34.68
N TYR A 143 10.35 34.86 34.85
CA TYR A 143 10.11 35.51 36.13
C TYR A 143 8.66 35.97 36.20
N ALA A 144 8.12 36.06 37.42
CA ALA A 144 6.82 36.63 37.70
C ALA A 144 6.97 38.06 38.27
N PRO A 145 6.11 39.01 37.86
CA PRO A 145 6.10 40.33 38.46
C PRO A 145 5.55 40.23 39.89
N GLY A 146 6.27 40.81 40.84
CA GLY A 146 5.80 41.07 42.20
C GLY A 146 5.86 42.55 42.53
N GLN A 147 5.33 42.93 43.68
CA GLN A 147 5.26 44.32 44.11
C GLN A 147 5.51 44.46 45.61
N ILE A 148 6.20 45.52 45.99
CA ILE A 148 6.32 45.97 47.38
C ILE A 148 5.59 47.30 47.50
N GLN A 149 4.53 47.35 48.28
CA GLN A 149 3.77 48.56 48.55
C GLN A 149 4.32 49.23 49.81
N VAL A 150 4.56 50.53 49.72
CA VAL A 150 5.00 51.34 50.86
C VAL A 150 3.89 52.33 51.16
N ALA A 151 3.30 52.22 52.34
CA ALA A 151 2.23 53.09 52.80
C ALA A 151 2.70 53.97 53.95
N TYR A 152 2.10 55.16 54.08
CA TYR A 152 2.32 56.08 55.17
C TYR A 152 0.99 56.57 55.71
N GLN A 153 0.77 56.43 57.02
CA GLN A 153 -0.48 56.77 57.70
C GLN A 153 -1.74 56.10 57.11
N GLY A 154 -1.55 54.92 56.50
CA GLY A 154 -2.62 54.14 55.88
C GLY A 154 -2.85 54.42 54.39
N GLU A 155 -2.13 55.36 53.78
CA GLU A 155 -2.21 55.63 52.33
C GLU A 155 -0.98 55.09 51.59
N ILE A 156 -1.19 54.38 50.47
CA ILE A 156 -0.10 53.83 49.63
C ILE A 156 0.60 54.98 48.90
N LEU A 157 1.90 55.15 49.14
CA LEU A 157 2.72 56.21 48.54
C LEU A 157 3.44 55.77 47.26
N THR A 158 3.98 54.56 47.24
CA THR A 158 4.62 53.97 46.06
C THR A 158 4.50 52.46 46.04
N THR A 159 4.62 51.89 44.85
CA THR A 159 4.67 50.46 44.59
C THR A 159 5.94 50.15 43.82
N ILE A 160 6.88 49.45 44.46
CA ILE A 160 8.16 49.09 43.87
C ILE A 160 8.05 47.71 43.20
N PRO A 161 8.33 47.59 41.89
CA PRO A 161 8.26 46.31 41.20
C PRO A 161 9.44 45.40 41.61
N ILE A 162 9.16 44.10 41.77
CA ILE A 162 10.17 43.07 42.01
C ILE A 162 10.02 41.95 40.97
N HIS A 163 11.10 41.24 40.69
CA HIS A 163 11.11 40.11 39.77
C HIS A 163 11.30 38.80 40.54
N ILE A 164 10.27 37.97 40.54
CA ILE A 164 10.29 36.66 41.17
C ILE A 164 10.82 35.66 40.14
N ARG A 165 12.13 35.37 40.16
CA ARG A 165 12.77 34.49 39.18
C ARG A 165 12.52 33.02 39.51
N ILE A 166 12.01 32.28 38.52
CA ILE A 166 11.70 30.85 38.65
C ILE A 166 12.87 30.03 38.11
N MET A 167 13.57 29.33 38.99
CA MET A 167 14.79 28.60 38.66
C MET A 167 14.48 27.18 38.14
N ALA A 168 15.46 26.53 37.49
CA ALA A 168 15.30 25.17 36.95
C ALA A 168 14.84 24.15 38.00
N GLN A 169 15.29 24.28 39.25
CA GLN A 169 14.86 23.44 40.36
C GLN A 169 13.38 23.62 40.72
N ASP A 170 12.87 24.85 40.56
CA ASP A 170 11.47 25.18 40.84
C ASP A 170 10.61 24.56 39.76
N TRP A 171 10.93 24.81 38.48
CA TRP A 171 10.28 24.17 37.34
C TRP A 171 10.23 22.64 37.50
N LEU A 172 11.32 22.01 37.95
CA LEU A 172 11.35 20.57 38.21
C LEU A 172 10.44 20.15 39.36
N ARG A 173 10.43 20.89 40.47
CA ARG A 173 9.56 20.66 41.64
C ARG A 173 8.09 20.67 41.21
N TYR A 174 7.68 21.68 40.45
CA TYR A 174 6.30 21.81 40.00
C TYR A 174 5.94 20.86 38.85
N ALA A 175 6.88 20.52 37.98
CA ALA A 175 6.67 19.47 36.98
C ALA A 175 6.32 18.14 37.66
N LYS A 176 6.98 17.80 38.78
CA LYS A 176 6.68 16.59 39.56
C LYS A 176 5.34 16.65 40.29
N ALA A 177 4.95 17.83 40.78
CA ALA A 177 3.69 18.02 41.51
C ALA A 177 2.45 18.19 40.60
N SER A 178 2.65 18.50 39.31
CA SER A 178 1.54 18.76 38.40
C SER A 178 0.83 17.47 37.96
N ASN A 179 -0.50 17.45 38.10
CA ASN A 179 -1.36 16.38 37.57
C ASN A 179 -1.63 16.53 36.05
N SER A 180 -1.33 17.70 35.47
CA SER A 180 -1.54 17.98 34.05
C SER A 180 -0.29 17.65 33.24
N ARG A 181 -0.39 16.68 32.33
CA ARG A 181 0.71 16.30 31.42
C ARG A 181 1.18 17.47 30.56
N ARG A 182 0.29 18.37 30.16
CA ARG A 182 0.63 19.56 29.36
C ARG A 182 1.48 20.54 30.16
N THR A 183 1.10 20.83 31.40
CA THR A 183 1.83 21.71 32.29
C THR A 183 3.19 21.10 32.67
N GLN A 184 3.18 19.81 32.99
CA GLN A 184 4.40 19.04 33.25
C GLN A 184 5.36 19.09 32.06
N LEU A 185 4.86 18.95 30.83
CA LEU A 185 5.66 19.07 29.61
C LEU A 185 6.33 20.44 29.49
N GLU A 186 5.57 21.53 29.62
CA GLU A 186 6.13 22.88 29.48
C GLU A 186 7.19 23.18 30.53
N TYR A 187 6.95 22.79 31.78
CA TYR A 187 7.92 22.97 32.85
C TYR A 187 9.17 22.13 32.59
N LEU A 188 9.02 20.87 32.20
CA LEU A 188 10.16 19.99 31.96
C LEU A 188 11.02 20.43 30.77
N LYS A 189 10.42 20.99 29.70
CA LYS A 189 11.17 21.61 28.60
C LYS A 189 12.11 22.70 29.11
N ARG A 190 11.66 23.52 30.06
CA ARG A 190 12.48 24.59 30.68
C ARG A 190 13.65 24.01 31.46
N VAL A 191 13.40 22.97 32.26
CA VAL A 191 14.46 22.29 33.03
C VAL A 191 15.52 21.69 32.09
N VAL A 192 15.09 21.01 31.03
CA VAL A 192 16.00 20.39 30.05
C VAL A 192 16.77 21.45 29.25
N ALA A 193 16.14 22.58 28.90
CA ALA A 193 16.83 23.68 28.23
C ALA A 193 17.92 24.32 29.12
N ALA A 194 17.68 24.41 30.43
CA ALA A 194 18.67 24.90 31.38
C ALA A 194 19.79 23.87 31.65
N ASN A 195 19.47 22.57 31.58
CA ASN A 195 20.41 21.47 31.81
C ASN A 195 20.42 20.46 30.65
N PRO A 196 20.97 20.80 29.46
CA PRO A 196 20.88 19.94 28.28
C PRO A 196 21.60 18.59 28.40
N GLY A 197 22.50 18.43 29.37
CA GLY A 197 23.24 17.19 29.63
C GLY A 197 22.54 16.20 30.57
N ASP A 198 21.42 16.58 31.21
CA ASP A 198 20.72 15.68 32.13
C ASP A 198 19.90 14.64 31.34
N LEU A 199 20.51 13.47 31.17
CA LEU A 199 19.92 12.34 30.45
C LEU A 199 18.64 11.81 31.12
N ALA A 200 18.54 11.89 32.45
CA ALA A 200 17.37 11.41 33.17
C ALA A 200 16.15 12.31 32.88
N LEU A 201 16.34 13.63 32.85
CA LEU A 201 15.29 14.57 32.50
C LEU A 201 14.87 14.45 31.04
N ARG A 202 15.82 14.30 30.10
CA ARG A 202 15.51 14.03 28.69
C ARG A 202 14.70 12.76 28.50
N ARG A 203 15.03 11.70 29.24
CA ARG A 203 14.27 10.45 29.20
C ARG A 203 12.83 10.63 29.70
N ILE A 204 12.63 11.38 30.79
CA ILE A 204 11.28 11.70 31.30
C ILE A 204 10.52 12.54 30.27
N LEU A 205 11.18 13.51 29.63
CA LEU A 205 10.60 14.34 28.59
C LEU A 205 10.15 13.53 27.37
N GLY A 206 11.00 12.60 26.91
CA GLY A 206 10.65 11.65 25.85
C GLY A 206 9.44 10.78 26.20
N GLU A 207 9.32 10.36 27.46
CA GLU A 207 8.19 9.54 27.92
C GLU A 207 6.87 10.32 27.97
N ILE A 208 6.92 11.59 28.40
CA ILE A 208 5.76 12.49 28.34
C ILE A 208 5.35 12.73 26.90
N TYR A 209 6.30 13.04 26.00
CA TYR A 209 6.00 13.21 24.57
C TYR A 209 5.33 11.97 23.99
N ARG A 210 5.84 10.77 24.30
CA ARG A 210 5.27 9.50 23.83
C ARG A 210 3.84 9.33 24.34
N HIS A 211 3.57 9.61 25.61
CA HIS A 211 2.23 9.51 26.19
C HIS A 211 1.24 10.58 25.69
N MET A 212 1.75 11.70 25.17
CA MET A 212 0.95 12.74 24.52
C MET A 212 0.76 12.50 23.02
N GLY A 213 1.25 11.38 22.47
CA GLY A 213 1.19 11.08 21.03
C GLY A 213 2.18 11.86 20.17
N MET A 214 3.06 12.66 20.78
CA MET A 214 4.09 13.46 20.11
C MET A 214 5.34 12.59 19.81
N HIS A 215 5.15 11.50 19.07
CA HIS A 215 6.19 10.48 18.88
C HIS A 215 7.46 11.01 18.21
N SER A 216 7.37 11.97 17.29
CA SER A 216 8.56 12.56 16.66
C SER A 216 9.46 13.27 17.66
N ALA A 217 8.87 14.02 18.61
CA ALA A 217 9.63 14.68 19.66
C ALA A 217 10.21 13.67 20.67
N ALA A 218 9.44 12.62 20.99
CA ALA A 218 9.92 11.53 21.85
C ALA A 218 11.15 10.84 21.24
N VAL A 219 11.14 10.55 19.94
CA VAL A 219 12.28 9.96 19.21
C VAL A 219 13.53 10.83 19.36
N SER A 220 13.41 12.15 19.15
CA SER A 220 14.55 13.06 19.28
C SER A 220 15.16 13.05 20.68
N GLU A 221 14.33 13.07 21.73
CA GLU A 221 14.83 13.02 23.12
C GLU A 221 15.48 11.67 23.45
N TYR A 222 14.89 10.56 23.01
CA TYR A 222 15.48 9.24 23.24
C TYR A 222 16.80 9.06 22.48
N GLN A 223 16.90 9.53 21.24
CA GLN A 223 18.16 9.50 20.48
C GLN A 223 19.24 10.36 21.15
N ALA A 224 18.89 11.52 21.71
CA ALA A 224 19.82 12.35 22.47
C ALA A 224 20.31 11.67 23.76
N VAL A 225 19.46 10.85 24.41
CA VAL A 225 19.90 10.01 25.54
C VAL A 225 20.84 8.91 25.07
N LEU A 226 20.48 8.22 23.99
CA LEU A 226 21.21 7.06 23.48
C LEU A 226 22.54 7.41 22.81
N SER A 227 22.75 8.65 22.35
CA SER A 227 24.03 9.11 21.82
C SER A 227 25.12 9.22 22.90
N GLN A 228 24.72 9.44 24.15
CA GLN A 228 25.63 9.50 25.30
C GLN A 228 25.63 8.20 26.11
N LYS A 229 24.47 7.53 26.20
CA LYS A 229 24.32 6.26 26.92
C LYS A 229 23.63 5.22 26.03
N PRO A 230 24.37 4.51 25.16
CA PRO A 230 23.80 3.58 24.19
C PRO A 230 22.98 2.43 24.77
N ASP A 231 23.25 2.04 26.02
CA ASP A 231 22.62 0.89 26.68
C ASP A 231 21.50 1.29 27.66
N ASP A 232 20.98 2.52 27.58
CA ASP A 232 19.84 2.92 28.41
C ASP A 232 18.55 2.22 27.96
N ILE A 233 18.20 1.14 28.64
CA ILE A 233 17.08 0.26 28.26
C ILE A 233 15.73 0.98 28.24
N LYS A 234 15.52 1.96 29.12
CA LYS A 234 14.27 2.72 29.18
C LYS A 234 14.17 3.65 27.98
N ALA A 235 15.27 4.27 27.56
CA ALA A 235 15.30 5.06 26.32
C ALA A 235 15.17 4.18 25.07
N LEU A 236 15.81 3.00 25.03
CA LEU A 236 15.65 2.03 23.93
C LEU A 236 14.19 1.56 23.81
N SER A 237 13.54 1.16 24.90
CA SER A 237 12.13 0.74 24.91
C SER A 237 11.19 1.88 24.46
N GLY A 238 11.41 3.09 24.95
CA GLY A 238 10.65 4.27 24.56
C GLY A 238 10.83 4.65 23.08
N LEU A 239 12.07 4.55 22.57
CA LEU A 239 12.40 4.79 21.17
C LEU A 239 11.76 3.74 20.26
N LEU A 240 11.89 2.46 20.60
CA LEU A 240 11.29 1.33 19.87
C LEU A 240 9.78 1.54 19.69
N LYS A 241 9.05 1.78 20.77
CA LYS A 241 7.60 2.02 20.75
C LYS A 241 7.23 3.25 19.92
N SER A 242 7.99 4.33 20.02
CA SER A 242 7.73 5.55 19.25
C SER A 242 8.00 5.35 17.75
N CYS A 243 9.05 4.60 17.40
CA CYS A 243 9.36 4.27 16.01
C CYS A 243 8.30 3.36 15.38
N LEU A 244 7.79 2.39 16.14
CA LEU A 244 6.66 1.55 15.73
C LEU A 244 5.42 2.40 15.42
N VAL A 245 5.05 3.37 16.25
CA VAL A 245 3.89 4.23 15.95
C VAL A 245 4.12 5.09 14.70
N LEU A 246 5.34 5.60 14.50
CA LEU A 246 5.70 6.41 13.32
C LEU A 246 5.90 5.59 12.04
N GLY A 247 5.83 4.26 12.09
CA GLY A 247 6.13 3.40 10.94
C GLY A 247 7.60 3.40 10.51
N LYS A 248 8.51 3.88 11.37
CA LYS A 248 9.97 3.84 11.16
C LYS A 248 10.50 2.45 11.49
N ASN A 249 10.08 1.44 10.72
CA ASN A 249 10.25 0.04 11.09
C ASN A 249 11.73 -0.40 11.08
N ASP A 250 12.59 0.19 10.24
CA ASP A 250 14.04 -0.13 10.20
C ASP A 250 14.72 0.24 11.52
N LEU A 251 14.52 1.49 11.96
CA LEU A 251 15.05 1.99 13.23
C LEU A 251 14.42 1.25 14.43
N ALA A 252 13.12 0.89 14.34
CA ALA A 252 12.48 0.08 15.35
C ALA A 252 13.16 -1.29 15.49
N ALA A 253 13.45 -1.98 14.38
CA ALA A 253 14.12 -3.28 14.41
C ALA A 253 15.54 -3.17 15.00
N GLU A 254 16.35 -2.21 14.57
CA GLU A 254 17.70 -1.98 15.11
C GLU A 254 17.66 -1.67 16.62
N THR A 255 16.76 -0.80 17.04
CA THR A 255 16.58 -0.42 18.45
C THR A 255 16.13 -1.62 19.29
N GLY A 256 15.21 -2.43 18.75
CA GLY A 256 14.72 -3.63 19.41
C GLY A 256 15.78 -4.72 19.53
N GLU A 257 16.59 -4.96 18.50
CA GLU A 257 17.73 -5.89 18.52
C GLU A 257 18.70 -5.53 19.68
N ARG A 258 18.98 -4.24 19.85
CA ARG A 258 19.79 -3.74 20.98
C ARG A 258 19.11 -3.96 22.32
N ALA A 259 17.82 -3.63 22.42
CA ALA A 259 17.06 -3.75 23.66
C ALA A 259 17.00 -5.21 24.17
N VAL A 260 16.67 -6.17 23.30
CA VAL A 260 16.58 -7.59 23.68
C VAL A 260 17.94 -8.22 24.00
N LYS A 261 19.04 -7.66 23.48
CA LYS A 261 20.40 -8.10 23.84
C LYS A 261 20.76 -7.73 25.28
N ILE A 262 20.24 -6.60 25.78
CA ILE A 262 20.45 -6.11 27.15
C ILE A 262 19.50 -6.82 28.11
N GLU A 263 18.21 -6.90 27.80
CA GLU A 263 17.18 -7.56 28.63
C GLU A 263 16.50 -8.72 27.88
N PRO A 264 17.18 -9.86 27.66
CA PRO A 264 16.66 -10.96 26.84
C PRO A 264 15.46 -11.69 27.45
N LYS A 265 15.16 -11.46 28.74
CA LYS A 265 14.01 -12.05 29.43
C LYS A 265 12.76 -11.15 29.40
N ASP A 266 12.88 -9.90 28.95
CA ASP A 266 11.72 -9.02 28.82
C ASP A 266 10.93 -9.35 27.55
N SER A 267 9.84 -10.09 27.74
CA SER A 267 8.91 -10.45 26.67
C SER A 267 8.31 -9.27 25.92
N THR A 268 8.15 -8.09 26.53
CA THR A 268 7.54 -6.94 25.88
C THR A 268 8.44 -6.35 24.79
N LEU A 269 9.77 -6.40 25.00
CA LEU A 269 10.75 -6.01 24.00
C LEU A 269 10.75 -6.98 22.80
N TRP A 270 10.61 -8.28 23.06
CA TRP A 270 10.46 -9.27 22.00
C TRP A 270 9.15 -9.10 21.21
N GLU A 271 8.03 -8.78 21.88
CA GLU A 271 6.76 -8.47 21.21
C GLU A 271 6.90 -7.26 20.26
N ASP A 272 7.50 -6.18 20.73
CA ASP A 272 7.75 -4.98 19.94
C ASP A 272 8.73 -5.25 18.78
N LEU A 273 9.77 -6.07 18.99
CA LEU A 273 10.72 -6.47 17.94
C LEU A 273 10.08 -7.36 16.87
N VAL A 274 9.25 -8.32 17.25
CA VAL A 274 8.47 -9.15 16.30
C VAL A 274 7.58 -8.27 15.44
N LEU A 275 6.94 -7.25 16.03
CA LEU A 275 6.12 -6.30 15.29
C LEU A 275 6.96 -5.47 14.32
N ALA A 276 8.14 -5.01 14.73
CA ALA A 276 9.06 -4.27 13.87
C ALA A 276 9.46 -5.09 12.63
N TYR A 277 9.94 -6.33 12.81
CA TYR A 277 10.32 -7.19 11.69
C TYR A 277 9.15 -7.59 10.81
N SER A 278 7.97 -7.86 11.41
CA SER A 278 6.77 -8.20 10.63
C SER A 278 6.35 -7.06 9.70
N ARG A 279 6.48 -5.80 10.14
CA ARG A 279 6.19 -4.62 9.31
C ARG A 279 7.25 -4.32 8.26
N LEU A 280 8.50 -4.73 8.50
CA LEU A 280 9.57 -4.70 7.48
C LEU A 280 9.42 -5.79 6.42
N GLY A 281 8.60 -6.81 6.67
CA GLY A 281 8.58 -8.02 5.86
C GLY A 281 9.83 -8.89 6.05
N ALA A 282 10.61 -8.67 7.12
CA ALA A 282 11.76 -9.48 7.50
C ALA A 282 11.27 -10.77 8.19
N TRP A 283 10.55 -11.60 7.46
CA TRP A 283 9.76 -12.71 8.03
C TRP A 283 10.58 -13.76 8.78
N GLU A 284 11.79 -14.09 8.32
CA GLU A 284 12.66 -15.07 9.02
C GLU A 284 13.06 -14.55 10.41
N LYS A 285 13.55 -13.30 10.50
CA LYS A 285 13.89 -12.66 11.78
C LYS A 285 12.67 -12.49 12.70
N ALA A 286 11.50 -12.19 12.12
CA ALA A 286 10.25 -12.14 12.85
C ALA A 286 9.90 -13.50 13.45
N ALA A 287 10.07 -14.59 12.69
CA ALA A 287 9.82 -15.95 13.15
C ALA A 287 10.78 -16.35 14.28
N GLU A 288 12.09 -16.11 14.15
CA GLU A 288 13.10 -16.40 15.19
C GLU A 288 12.81 -15.64 16.50
N SER A 289 12.48 -14.35 16.38
CA SER A 289 12.12 -13.51 17.53
C SER A 289 10.83 -13.99 18.20
N CYS A 290 9.85 -14.40 17.40
CA CYS A 290 8.57 -14.90 17.90
C CYS A 290 8.69 -16.30 18.51
N GLN A 291 9.56 -17.17 17.99
CA GLN A 291 9.93 -18.44 18.65
C GLN A 291 10.53 -18.19 20.04
N THR A 292 11.37 -17.17 20.18
CA THR A 292 11.94 -16.77 21.48
C THR A 292 10.84 -16.29 22.43
N LEU A 293 9.91 -15.47 21.94
CA LEU A 293 8.74 -15.05 22.71
C LEU A 293 7.87 -16.22 23.17
N VAL A 294 7.63 -17.22 22.31
CA VAL A 294 6.91 -18.46 22.66
C VAL A 294 7.65 -19.27 23.72
N LYS A 295 8.99 -19.28 23.72
CA LYS A 295 9.79 -19.92 24.79
C LYS A 295 9.68 -19.17 26.12
N LEU A 296 9.68 -17.84 26.09
CA LEU A 296 9.54 -17.00 27.29
C LEU A 296 8.12 -17.05 27.89
N LYS A 297 7.10 -17.18 27.04
CA LYS A 297 5.69 -17.30 27.43
C LYS A 297 5.04 -18.54 26.82
N PRO A 298 5.35 -19.76 27.30
CA PRO A 298 4.84 -21.00 26.68
C PRO A 298 3.32 -21.15 26.66
N GLN A 299 2.64 -20.51 27.62
CA GLN A 299 1.19 -20.50 27.76
C GLN A 299 0.50 -19.30 27.08
N ASP A 300 1.27 -18.36 26.52
CA ASP A 300 0.71 -17.27 25.74
C ASP A 300 0.44 -17.74 24.31
N TYR A 301 -0.80 -18.16 24.07
CA TYR A 301 -1.23 -18.58 22.76
C TYR A 301 -1.21 -17.44 21.74
N SER A 302 -1.27 -16.17 22.15
CA SER A 302 -1.21 -15.05 21.20
C SER A 302 0.14 -14.99 20.45
N ALA A 303 1.24 -15.33 21.13
CA ALA A 303 2.55 -15.45 20.51
C ALA A 303 2.61 -16.61 19.51
N ARG A 304 2.00 -17.76 19.84
CA ARG A 304 1.92 -18.92 18.92
C ARG A 304 1.10 -18.64 17.67
N ILE A 305 0.00 -17.90 17.84
CA ILE A 305 -0.85 -17.46 16.73
C ILE A 305 -0.05 -16.58 15.77
N ARG A 306 0.66 -15.56 16.30
CA ARG A 306 1.54 -14.71 15.49
C ARG A 306 2.60 -15.51 14.77
N LEU A 307 3.23 -16.48 15.44
CA LEU A 307 4.23 -17.35 14.82
C LEU A 307 3.62 -18.18 13.66
N ALA A 308 2.41 -18.71 13.83
CA ALA A 308 1.71 -19.43 12.77
C ALA A 308 1.39 -18.54 11.56
N GLU A 309 0.94 -17.31 11.81
CA GLU A 309 0.67 -16.30 10.77
C GLU A 309 1.94 -15.88 10.03
N ILE A 310 3.06 -15.71 10.74
CA ILE A 310 4.37 -15.43 10.14
C ILE A 310 4.79 -16.59 9.23
N TYR A 311 4.64 -17.84 9.68
CA TYR A 311 4.91 -19.00 8.82
C TYR A 311 3.97 -19.09 7.61
N GLU A 312 2.68 -18.72 7.75
CA GLU A 312 1.74 -18.60 6.63
C GLU A 312 2.22 -17.57 5.59
N LYS A 313 2.78 -16.43 6.02
CA LYS A 313 3.37 -15.40 5.14
C LYS A 313 4.64 -15.86 4.43
N MET A 314 5.40 -16.74 5.06
CA MET A 314 6.62 -17.34 4.49
C MET A 314 6.34 -18.55 3.59
N ASP A 315 5.08 -18.96 3.47
CA ASP A 315 4.65 -20.21 2.82
C ASP A 315 5.29 -21.47 3.43
N ARG A 316 5.68 -21.40 4.71
CA ARG A 316 6.18 -22.52 5.53
C ARG A 316 5.00 -23.28 6.12
N VAL A 317 4.32 -24.04 5.26
CA VAL A 317 3.01 -24.65 5.55
C VAL A 317 3.06 -25.63 6.72
N ASP A 318 4.08 -26.48 6.81
CA ASP A 318 4.17 -27.50 7.87
C ASP A 318 4.38 -26.89 9.26
N GLU A 319 5.24 -25.87 9.37
CA GLU A 319 5.48 -25.16 10.62
C GLU A 319 4.26 -24.35 11.07
N ALA A 320 3.53 -23.73 10.13
CA ALA A 320 2.26 -23.07 10.42
C ALA A 320 1.22 -24.06 10.96
N ILE A 321 1.07 -25.23 10.34
CA ILE A 321 0.18 -26.30 10.80
C ILE A 321 0.55 -26.74 12.23
N ALA A 322 1.83 -26.95 12.52
CA ALA A 322 2.29 -27.36 13.84
C ALA A 322 1.87 -26.35 14.92
N GLN A 323 2.05 -25.04 14.68
CA GLN A 323 1.65 -24.01 15.63
C GLN A 323 0.12 -23.89 15.77
N TYR A 324 -0.62 -23.88 14.65
CA TYR A 324 -2.08 -23.82 14.70
C TYR A 324 -2.69 -25.02 15.43
N ARG A 325 -2.16 -26.22 15.23
CA ARG A 325 -2.64 -27.43 15.92
C ARG A 325 -2.55 -27.28 17.43
N ILE A 326 -1.39 -26.85 17.96
CA ILE A 326 -1.18 -26.64 19.39
C ILE A 326 -2.22 -25.65 19.96
N VAL A 327 -2.50 -24.56 19.23
CA VAL A 327 -3.49 -23.56 19.67
C VAL A 327 -4.91 -24.15 19.62
N THR A 328 -5.28 -24.85 18.54
CA THR A 328 -6.63 -25.43 18.38
C THR A 328 -6.92 -26.59 19.35
N GLU A 329 -5.91 -27.34 19.78
CA GLU A 329 -6.06 -28.39 20.82
C GLU A 329 -6.44 -27.79 22.19
N LYS A 330 -6.03 -26.55 22.45
CA LYS A 330 -6.27 -25.85 23.73
C LYS A 330 -7.45 -24.89 23.66
N MET A 331 -7.70 -24.31 22.49
CA MET A 331 -8.81 -23.40 22.20
C MET A 331 -9.67 -23.95 21.06
N PRO A 332 -10.37 -25.08 21.26
CA PRO A 332 -11.09 -25.78 20.19
C PRO A 332 -12.25 -24.99 19.58
N GLN A 333 -12.68 -23.90 20.24
CA GLN A 333 -13.76 -23.03 19.76
C GLN A 333 -13.27 -21.79 19.00
N SER A 334 -11.96 -21.57 18.90
CA SER A 334 -11.41 -20.38 18.26
C SER A 334 -11.55 -20.44 16.72
N VAL A 335 -12.56 -19.74 16.19
CA VAL A 335 -12.88 -19.72 14.75
C VAL A 335 -11.69 -19.32 13.89
N PRO A 336 -10.98 -18.21 14.17
CA PRO A 336 -9.90 -17.78 13.28
C PRO A 336 -8.74 -18.78 13.25
N MET A 337 -8.55 -19.58 14.31
CA MET A 337 -7.50 -20.60 14.38
C MET A 337 -7.84 -21.86 13.58
N LEU A 338 -9.09 -22.31 13.68
CA LEU A 338 -9.58 -23.41 12.85
C LEU A 338 -9.57 -23.04 11.37
N GLU A 339 -9.91 -21.78 11.03
CA GLU A 339 -9.81 -21.28 9.67
C GLU A 339 -8.35 -21.22 9.19
N GLY A 340 -7.41 -20.73 10.02
CA GLY A 340 -5.98 -20.74 9.72
C GLY A 340 -5.43 -22.15 9.46
N LEU A 341 -5.70 -23.09 10.36
CA LEU A 341 -5.30 -24.49 10.21
C LEU A 341 -5.88 -25.12 8.94
N GLY A 342 -7.18 -24.90 8.70
CA GLY A 342 -7.86 -25.43 7.54
C GLY A 342 -7.34 -24.84 6.22
N ARG A 343 -7.01 -23.55 6.17
CA ARG A 343 -6.34 -22.95 5.00
C ARG A 343 -4.98 -23.60 4.73
N MET A 344 -4.21 -23.92 5.78
CA MET A 344 -2.93 -24.59 5.59
C MET A 344 -3.10 -26.04 5.08
N TYR A 345 -4.11 -26.77 5.55
CA TYR A 345 -4.45 -28.08 4.97
C TYR A 345 -4.86 -27.97 3.50
N LEU A 346 -5.64 -26.95 3.12
CA LEU A 346 -5.98 -26.70 1.72
C LEU A 346 -4.74 -26.45 0.85
N LYS A 347 -3.80 -25.61 1.32
CA LYS A 347 -2.52 -25.36 0.63
C LYS A 347 -1.69 -26.65 0.44
N GLN A 348 -1.70 -27.53 1.44
CA GLN A 348 -0.97 -28.80 1.39
C GLN A 348 -1.70 -29.89 0.57
N GLY A 349 -2.90 -29.62 0.05
CA GLY A 349 -3.73 -30.63 -0.62
C GLY A 349 -4.35 -31.67 0.32
N LYS A 350 -4.29 -31.45 1.65
CA LYS A 350 -4.90 -32.30 2.68
C LYS A 350 -6.40 -31.99 2.81
N TYR A 351 -7.12 -32.25 1.73
CA TYR A 351 -8.53 -31.85 1.61
C TYR A 351 -9.43 -32.60 2.61
N ASP A 352 -9.14 -33.87 2.93
CA ASP A 352 -9.93 -34.66 3.88
C ASP A 352 -9.79 -34.17 5.32
N GLU A 353 -8.59 -33.76 5.74
CA GLU A 353 -8.33 -33.10 7.01
C GLU A 353 -9.08 -31.76 7.10
N ALA A 354 -9.01 -30.94 6.05
CA ALA A 354 -9.72 -29.67 5.98
C ALA A 354 -11.25 -29.88 6.08
N ILE A 355 -11.81 -30.82 5.32
CA ILE A 355 -13.24 -31.15 5.36
C ILE A 355 -13.66 -31.62 6.75
N ARG A 356 -12.90 -32.53 7.38
CA ARG A 356 -13.17 -33.01 8.74
C ARG A 356 -13.17 -31.86 9.74
N LEU A 357 -12.14 -31.00 9.69
CA LEU A 357 -11.98 -29.85 10.58
C LEU A 357 -13.16 -28.88 10.44
N PHE A 358 -13.49 -28.47 9.22
CA PHE A 358 -14.54 -27.52 8.95
C PHE A 358 -15.95 -28.07 9.23
N ASN A 359 -16.21 -29.36 8.94
CA ASN A 359 -17.48 -30.00 9.26
C ASN A 359 -17.68 -30.15 10.77
N ASN A 360 -16.63 -30.45 11.54
CA ASN A 360 -16.72 -30.46 12.99
C ASN A 360 -17.10 -29.06 13.51
N ARG A 361 -16.46 -28.01 12.98
CA ARG A 361 -16.81 -26.63 13.34
C ARG A 361 -18.25 -26.26 12.98
N LEU A 362 -18.72 -26.68 11.81
CA LEU A 362 -20.08 -26.46 11.33
C LEU A 362 -21.14 -27.10 12.25
N ARG A 363 -20.83 -28.24 12.88
CA ARG A 363 -21.72 -28.90 13.87
C ARG A 363 -21.81 -28.13 15.19
N GLN A 364 -20.79 -27.34 15.54
CA GLN A 364 -20.66 -26.68 16.84
C GLN A 364 -21.22 -25.23 16.87
N GLY A 365 -21.77 -24.70 15.76
CA GLY A 365 -22.43 -23.39 15.75
C GLY A 365 -22.64 -22.80 14.35
N THR A 366 -23.14 -21.55 14.29
CA THR A 366 -23.43 -20.84 13.04
C THR A 366 -22.16 -20.56 12.23
N ALA A 367 -22.15 -21.02 10.98
CA ALA A 367 -21.04 -20.86 10.05
C ALA A 367 -21.13 -19.54 9.29
N GLY A 368 -20.06 -18.76 9.34
CA GLY A 368 -19.88 -17.59 8.47
C GLY A 368 -19.61 -17.97 7.02
N ALA A 369 -19.66 -16.99 6.13
CA ALA A 369 -19.42 -17.18 4.71
C ALA A 369 -18.03 -17.79 4.40
N THR A 370 -17.00 -17.40 5.16
CA THR A 370 -15.62 -17.90 5.03
C THR A 370 -15.52 -19.42 5.23
N LEU A 371 -16.18 -19.97 6.25
CA LEU A 371 -16.17 -21.40 6.52
C LEU A 371 -16.79 -22.19 5.35
N HIS A 372 -17.92 -21.71 4.82
CA HIS A 372 -18.53 -22.31 3.65
C HIS A 372 -17.65 -22.17 2.40
N ALA A 373 -16.97 -21.05 2.19
CA ALA A 373 -16.05 -20.87 1.07
C ALA A 373 -14.83 -21.82 1.16
N ASN A 374 -14.28 -22.03 2.37
CA ASN A 374 -13.18 -22.96 2.58
C ASN A 374 -13.61 -24.42 2.40
N LEU A 375 -14.82 -24.80 2.85
CA LEU A 375 -15.40 -26.11 2.54
C LEU A 375 -15.58 -26.30 1.03
N GLY A 376 -16.08 -25.28 0.33
CA GLY A 376 -16.18 -25.27 -1.13
C GLY A 376 -14.83 -25.58 -1.77
N SER A 377 -13.78 -24.84 -1.39
CA SER A 377 -12.42 -25.06 -1.87
C SER A 377 -11.90 -26.47 -1.58
N ALA A 378 -12.19 -27.02 -0.39
CA ALA A 378 -11.78 -28.38 -0.02
C ALA A 378 -12.44 -29.45 -0.91
N TYR A 379 -13.76 -29.36 -1.10
CA TYR A 379 -14.49 -30.28 -1.99
C TYR A 379 -14.09 -30.12 -3.46
N GLY A 380 -13.82 -28.89 -3.91
CA GLY A 380 -13.30 -28.61 -5.25
C GLY A 380 -11.93 -29.25 -5.50
N GLY A 381 -11.03 -29.19 -4.51
CA GLY A 381 -9.75 -29.91 -4.54
C GLY A 381 -9.92 -31.44 -4.69
N LYS A 382 -10.98 -32.00 -4.11
CA LYS A 382 -11.38 -33.41 -4.30
C LYS A 382 -12.18 -33.68 -5.57
N LYS A 383 -12.44 -32.67 -6.40
CA LYS A 383 -13.31 -32.75 -7.59
C LYS A 383 -14.74 -33.18 -7.26
N MET A 384 -15.20 -32.94 -6.02
CA MET A 384 -16.56 -33.18 -5.56
C MET A 384 -17.41 -31.95 -5.89
N TRP A 385 -17.74 -31.80 -7.17
CA TRP A 385 -18.28 -30.58 -7.75
C TRP A 385 -19.66 -30.18 -7.18
N THR A 386 -20.48 -31.16 -6.82
CA THR A 386 -21.82 -30.93 -6.25
C THR A 386 -21.72 -30.27 -4.87
N GLU A 387 -20.85 -30.79 -4.02
CA GLU A 387 -20.58 -30.31 -2.67
C GLU A 387 -19.86 -28.96 -2.71
N GLU A 388 -18.86 -28.82 -3.58
CA GLU A 388 -18.19 -27.55 -3.86
C GLU A 388 -19.23 -26.44 -4.15
N LEU A 389 -20.10 -26.67 -5.13
CA LEU A 389 -21.09 -25.69 -5.54
C LEU A 389 -22.12 -25.40 -4.44
N LYS A 390 -22.56 -26.42 -3.70
CA LYS A 390 -23.45 -26.27 -2.54
C LYS A 390 -22.84 -25.31 -1.51
N HIS A 391 -21.57 -25.52 -1.18
CA HIS A 391 -20.88 -24.71 -0.17
C HIS A 391 -20.59 -23.28 -0.67
N TYR A 392 -20.15 -23.10 -1.91
CA TYR A 392 -19.96 -21.74 -2.46
C TYR A 392 -21.26 -20.96 -2.62
N ARG A 393 -22.37 -21.61 -3.00
CA ARG A 393 -23.69 -20.95 -3.03
C ARG A 393 -24.11 -20.47 -1.64
N LYS A 394 -23.90 -21.30 -0.61
CA LYS A 394 -24.18 -20.90 0.77
C LYS A 394 -23.29 -19.75 1.21
N ALA A 395 -21.99 -19.79 0.90
CA ALA A 395 -21.06 -18.70 1.16
C ALA A 395 -21.52 -17.38 0.50
N ALA A 396 -21.89 -17.42 -0.78
CA ALA A 396 -22.38 -16.26 -1.52
C ALA A 396 -23.72 -15.73 -0.97
N SER A 397 -24.61 -16.61 -0.47
CA SER A 397 -25.85 -16.17 0.17
C SER A 397 -25.62 -15.44 1.51
N LEU A 398 -24.56 -15.79 2.23
CA LEU A 398 -24.19 -15.18 3.51
C LEU A 398 -23.39 -13.88 3.30
N ALA A 399 -22.64 -13.77 2.21
CA ALA A 399 -21.83 -12.60 1.88
C ALA A 399 -21.98 -12.20 0.40
N PRO A 400 -23.16 -11.69 -0.02
CA PRO A 400 -23.47 -11.44 -1.43
C PRO A 400 -22.66 -10.30 -2.07
N LYS A 401 -21.94 -9.50 -1.27
CA LYS A 401 -21.07 -8.41 -1.73
C LYS A 401 -19.57 -8.73 -1.58
N ASN A 402 -19.22 -9.99 -1.36
CA ASN A 402 -17.82 -10.40 -1.27
C ASN A 402 -17.32 -10.88 -2.65
N PRO A 403 -16.46 -10.11 -3.33
CA PRO A 403 -16.00 -10.44 -4.69
C PRO A 403 -15.18 -11.73 -4.75
N VAL A 404 -14.40 -12.05 -3.71
CA VAL A 404 -13.60 -13.29 -3.66
C VAL A 404 -14.51 -14.52 -3.63
N ILE A 405 -15.59 -14.47 -2.84
CA ILE A 405 -16.57 -15.58 -2.76
C ILE A 405 -17.32 -15.72 -4.08
N LEU A 406 -17.76 -14.60 -4.68
CA LEU A 406 -18.45 -14.61 -5.97
C LEU A 406 -17.56 -15.13 -7.09
N TYR A 407 -16.28 -14.72 -7.12
CA TYR A 407 -15.30 -15.21 -8.09
C TYR A 407 -15.11 -16.72 -8.00
N ASN A 408 -14.93 -17.24 -6.77
CA ASN A 408 -14.78 -18.68 -6.56
C ASN A 408 -16.07 -19.46 -6.87
N LEU A 409 -17.25 -18.89 -6.59
CA LEU A 409 -18.52 -19.47 -7.02
C LEU A 409 -18.62 -19.52 -8.56
N ALA A 410 -18.24 -18.45 -9.25
CA ALA A 410 -18.25 -18.40 -10.71
C ALA A 410 -17.29 -19.44 -11.30
N LEU A 411 -16.09 -19.60 -10.72
CA LEU A 411 -15.13 -20.62 -11.11
C LEU A 411 -15.67 -22.04 -10.89
N SER A 412 -16.32 -22.29 -9.75
CA SER A 412 -16.98 -23.59 -9.50
C SER A 412 -18.10 -23.85 -10.52
N LEU A 413 -18.92 -22.84 -10.85
CA LEU A 413 -19.96 -22.95 -11.88
C LEU A 413 -19.36 -23.26 -13.26
N GLU A 414 -18.24 -22.61 -13.62
CA GLU A 414 -17.51 -22.87 -14.87
C GLU A 414 -16.98 -24.32 -14.92
N ASN A 415 -16.35 -24.80 -13.84
CA ASN A 415 -15.88 -26.18 -13.73
C ASN A 415 -17.02 -27.21 -13.87
N ASN A 416 -18.23 -26.83 -13.44
CA ASN A 416 -19.46 -27.61 -13.59
C ASN A 416 -20.16 -27.44 -14.96
N ARG A 417 -19.54 -26.76 -15.94
CA ARG A 417 -20.12 -26.45 -17.27
C ARG A 417 -21.44 -25.68 -17.19
N ARG A 418 -21.64 -24.89 -16.13
CA ARG A 418 -22.81 -24.02 -15.94
C ARG A 418 -22.48 -22.60 -16.41
N ASP A 419 -22.04 -22.51 -17.66
CA ASP A 419 -21.40 -21.32 -18.23
C ASP A 419 -22.26 -20.05 -18.09
N SER A 420 -23.56 -20.13 -18.38
CA SER A 420 -24.47 -18.97 -18.26
C SER A 420 -24.54 -18.42 -16.82
N GLU A 421 -24.55 -19.28 -15.82
CA GLU A 421 -24.55 -18.86 -14.41
C GLU A 421 -23.17 -18.34 -13.98
N ALA A 422 -22.10 -18.98 -14.46
CA ALA A 422 -20.74 -18.51 -14.22
C ALA A 422 -20.53 -17.11 -14.79
N MET A 423 -20.97 -16.84 -16.03
CA MET A 423 -20.90 -15.52 -16.67
C MET A 423 -21.61 -14.45 -15.83
N ASN A 424 -22.87 -14.68 -15.44
CA ASN A 424 -23.63 -13.75 -14.60
C ASN A 424 -22.95 -13.52 -13.24
N THR A 425 -22.35 -14.57 -12.66
CA THR A 425 -21.64 -14.45 -11.39
C THR A 425 -20.33 -13.65 -11.55
N TYR A 426 -19.57 -13.85 -12.63
CA TYR A 426 -18.40 -13.03 -12.97
C TYR A 426 -18.79 -11.56 -13.24
N GLU A 427 -19.92 -11.29 -13.89
CA GLU A 427 -20.42 -9.92 -14.07
C GLU A 427 -20.71 -9.23 -12.72
N LYS A 428 -21.22 -9.96 -11.72
CA LYS A 428 -21.37 -9.43 -10.35
C LYS A 428 -20.03 -9.13 -9.69
N VAL A 429 -18.99 -9.93 -9.93
CA VAL A 429 -17.62 -9.62 -9.47
C VAL A 429 -17.16 -8.30 -10.07
N LEU A 430 -17.30 -8.14 -11.39
CA LEU A 430 -16.88 -6.91 -12.09
C LEU A 430 -17.73 -5.67 -11.71
N ALA A 431 -18.99 -5.85 -11.30
CA ALA A 431 -19.80 -4.76 -10.78
C ALA A 431 -19.26 -4.25 -9.42
N LEU A 432 -18.66 -5.12 -8.61
CA LEU A 432 -18.04 -4.75 -7.33
C LEU A 432 -16.58 -4.29 -7.51
N GLN A 433 -15.85 -4.92 -8.43
CA GLN A 433 -14.44 -4.68 -8.71
C GLN A 433 -14.22 -4.55 -10.22
N PRO A 434 -14.50 -3.38 -10.83
CA PRO A 434 -14.35 -3.17 -12.28
C PRO A 434 -12.92 -3.36 -12.82
N GLY A 435 -11.94 -3.33 -11.92
CA GLY A 435 -10.52 -3.51 -12.22
C GLY A 435 -10.03 -4.96 -12.20
N ASP A 436 -10.85 -5.93 -11.79
CA ASP A 436 -10.45 -7.34 -11.68
C ASP A 436 -10.16 -7.95 -13.07
N THR A 437 -8.88 -8.11 -13.38
CA THR A 437 -8.43 -8.63 -14.67
C THR A 437 -8.67 -10.12 -14.83
N ASP A 438 -8.67 -10.89 -13.73
CA ASP A 438 -8.86 -12.34 -13.77
C ASP A 438 -10.33 -12.67 -14.05
N ALA A 439 -11.26 -11.99 -13.36
CA ALA A 439 -12.70 -12.14 -13.60
C ALA A 439 -13.06 -11.72 -15.02
N MET A 440 -12.49 -10.61 -15.51
CA MET A 440 -12.74 -10.12 -16.87
C MET A 440 -12.17 -11.06 -17.94
N LEU A 441 -10.99 -11.67 -17.70
CA LEU A 441 -10.41 -12.65 -18.62
C LEU A 441 -11.25 -13.93 -18.67
N ARG A 442 -11.66 -14.48 -17.51
CA ARG A 442 -12.55 -15.64 -17.44
C ARG A 442 -13.87 -15.39 -18.18
N LEU A 443 -14.48 -14.24 -17.96
CA LEU A 443 -15.72 -13.85 -18.63
C LEU A 443 -15.54 -13.70 -20.15
N ALA A 444 -14.42 -13.12 -20.60
CA ALA A 444 -14.09 -13.01 -22.02
C ALA A 444 -13.93 -14.38 -22.68
N ASP A 445 -13.16 -15.28 -22.06
CA ASP A 445 -12.92 -16.64 -22.54
C ASP A 445 -14.21 -17.48 -22.56
N LEU A 446 -15.08 -17.30 -21.57
CA LEU A 446 -16.35 -17.99 -21.48
C LEU A 446 -17.36 -17.46 -22.51
N ALA A 447 -17.42 -16.13 -22.71
CA ALA A 447 -18.20 -15.52 -23.79
C ALA A 447 -17.73 -15.99 -25.16
N PHE A 448 -16.41 -16.07 -25.38
CA PHE A 448 -15.80 -16.54 -26.61
C PHE A 448 -16.17 -18.00 -26.92
N ARG A 449 -16.01 -18.91 -25.95
CA ARG A 449 -16.37 -20.33 -26.09
C ARG A 449 -17.85 -20.54 -26.38
N ASN A 450 -18.72 -19.69 -25.84
CA ASN A 450 -20.16 -19.73 -26.06
C ASN A 450 -20.61 -18.97 -27.32
N GLY A 451 -19.69 -18.58 -28.21
CA GLY A 451 -20.00 -17.89 -29.48
C GLY A 451 -20.49 -16.45 -29.32
N ARG A 452 -20.43 -15.87 -28.11
CA ARG A 452 -20.82 -14.49 -27.83
C ARG A 452 -19.69 -13.52 -28.17
N TYR A 453 -19.28 -13.52 -29.44
CA TYR A 453 -18.07 -12.84 -29.92
C TYR A 453 -18.08 -11.33 -29.63
N THR A 454 -19.21 -10.64 -29.80
CA THR A 454 -19.32 -9.19 -29.50
C THR A 454 -19.02 -8.88 -28.04
N GLN A 455 -19.53 -9.70 -27.11
CA GLN A 455 -19.30 -9.52 -25.67
C GLN A 455 -17.83 -9.86 -25.32
N ALA A 456 -17.30 -10.95 -25.87
CA ALA A 456 -15.90 -11.35 -25.69
C ALA A 456 -14.92 -10.26 -26.16
N ILE A 457 -15.15 -9.67 -27.34
CA ILE A 457 -14.36 -8.57 -27.87
C ILE A 457 -14.33 -7.40 -26.88
N GLY A 458 -15.50 -6.96 -26.38
CA GLY A 458 -15.58 -5.84 -25.45
C GLY A 458 -14.77 -6.03 -24.17
N TYR A 459 -14.66 -7.27 -23.66
CA TYR A 459 -13.80 -7.58 -22.51
C TYR A 459 -12.32 -7.69 -22.90
N TYR A 460 -11.99 -8.38 -24.00
CA TYR A 460 -10.62 -8.52 -24.46
C TYR A 460 -9.94 -7.18 -24.78
N GLU A 461 -10.65 -6.23 -25.39
CA GLU A 461 -10.13 -4.89 -25.66
C GLU A 461 -9.82 -4.11 -24.37
N LYS A 462 -10.63 -4.27 -23.32
CA LYS A 462 -10.36 -3.68 -22.00
C LYS A 462 -9.14 -4.32 -21.31
N LEU A 463 -8.88 -5.60 -21.56
CA LEU A 463 -7.76 -6.36 -20.97
C LEU A 463 -6.42 -6.06 -21.64
N ILE A 464 -6.44 -5.71 -22.93
CA ILE A 464 -5.25 -5.64 -23.78
C ILE A 464 -4.20 -4.64 -23.30
N ASN A 465 -4.60 -3.63 -22.53
CA ASN A 465 -3.70 -2.63 -21.97
C ASN A 465 -3.25 -2.95 -20.53
N LYS A 466 -3.80 -4.01 -19.92
CA LYS A 466 -3.58 -4.37 -18.51
C LYS A 466 -2.74 -5.64 -18.32
N ILE A 467 -2.72 -6.54 -19.31
CA ILE A 467 -2.05 -7.84 -19.22
C ILE A 467 -0.76 -7.86 -20.05
N SER A 468 0.31 -8.47 -19.50
CA SER A 468 1.62 -8.61 -20.17
C SER A 468 1.60 -9.64 -21.31
N GLN A 469 0.88 -10.76 -21.17
CA GLN A 469 0.80 -11.83 -22.17
C GLN A 469 -0.40 -11.64 -23.13
N LYS A 470 -0.24 -10.76 -24.13
CA LYS A 470 -1.33 -10.37 -25.03
C LYS A 470 -1.56 -11.31 -26.21
N GLY A 471 -0.61 -12.18 -26.54
CA GLY A 471 -0.66 -13.00 -27.77
C GLY A 471 -1.94 -13.83 -27.91
N LYS A 472 -2.38 -14.50 -26.84
CA LYS A 472 -3.62 -15.31 -26.86
C LYS A 472 -4.86 -14.43 -27.03
N ILE A 473 -4.89 -13.27 -26.38
CA ILE A 473 -5.97 -12.29 -26.53
C ILE A 473 -6.04 -11.79 -27.98
N TYR A 474 -4.90 -11.46 -28.60
CA TYR A 474 -4.85 -11.08 -30.01
C TYR A 474 -5.37 -12.19 -30.93
N ALA A 475 -5.01 -13.46 -30.69
CA ALA A 475 -5.51 -14.58 -31.49
C ALA A 475 -7.04 -14.76 -31.35
N ASN A 476 -7.57 -14.67 -30.12
CA ASN A 476 -9.01 -14.76 -29.87
C ASN A 476 -9.78 -13.57 -30.46
N LEU A 477 -9.23 -12.35 -30.38
CA LEU A 477 -9.80 -11.17 -31.05
C LEU A 477 -9.80 -11.36 -32.57
N GLY A 478 -8.69 -11.83 -33.15
CA GLY A 478 -8.58 -12.15 -34.57
C GLY A 478 -9.68 -13.10 -35.01
N TYR A 479 -9.91 -14.17 -34.24
CA TYR A 479 -10.98 -15.13 -34.51
C TYR A 479 -12.36 -14.51 -34.38
N ALA A 480 -12.66 -13.85 -33.25
CA ALA A 480 -13.95 -13.25 -32.98
C ALA A 480 -14.36 -12.20 -34.03
N TYR A 481 -13.43 -11.35 -34.47
CA TYR A 481 -13.69 -10.40 -35.56
C TYR A 481 -13.90 -11.09 -36.91
N GLY A 482 -13.24 -12.23 -37.16
CA GLY A 482 -13.41 -13.03 -38.37
C GLY A 482 -14.81 -13.63 -38.46
N GLU A 483 -15.31 -14.17 -37.35
CA GLU A 483 -16.68 -14.71 -37.25
C GLU A 483 -17.75 -13.62 -37.41
N LEU A 484 -17.45 -12.38 -37.00
CA LEU A 484 -18.31 -11.21 -37.25
C LEU A 484 -18.11 -10.60 -38.65
N ASN A 485 -17.41 -11.27 -39.56
CA ASN A 485 -17.08 -10.85 -40.91
C ASN A 485 -16.33 -9.50 -41.01
N LYS A 486 -15.65 -9.08 -39.94
CA LYS A 486 -14.79 -7.88 -39.90
C LYS A 486 -13.36 -8.26 -40.28
N LEU A 487 -13.19 -8.72 -41.51
CA LEU A 487 -12.00 -9.43 -41.98
C LEU A 487 -10.68 -8.62 -41.85
N ALA A 488 -10.69 -7.33 -42.17
CA ALA A 488 -9.49 -6.50 -42.06
C ALA A 488 -9.00 -6.35 -40.60
N ILE A 489 -9.93 -6.20 -39.66
CA ILE A 489 -9.63 -6.09 -38.22
C ILE A 489 -9.13 -7.45 -37.70
N SER A 490 -9.80 -8.54 -38.10
CA SER A 490 -9.39 -9.92 -37.81
C SER A 490 -7.94 -10.17 -38.20
N ALA A 491 -7.58 -9.85 -39.45
CA ALA A 491 -6.23 -10.05 -39.95
C ALA A 491 -5.18 -9.28 -39.15
N GLY A 492 -5.43 -8.00 -38.87
CA GLY A 492 -4.51 -7.18 -38.08
C GLY A 492 -4.28 -7.71 -36.66
N TYR A 493 -5.28 -8.33 -36.03
CA TYR A 493 -5.11 -8.96 -34.72
C TYR A 493 -4.33 -10.27 -34.79
N TYR A 494 -4.54 -11.11 -35.81
CA TYR A 494 -3.70 -12.29 -36.00
C TYR A 494 -2.24 -11.95 -36.28
N GLU A 495 -1.97 -10.90 -37.06
CA GLU A 495 -0.62 -10.40 -37.29
C GLU A 495 0.05 -9.97 -35.98
N LYS A 496 -0.67 -9.24 -35.11
CA LYS A 496 -0.20 -8.87 -33.76
C LYS A 496 0.06 -10.10 -32.89
N ALA A 497 -0.79 -11.13 -32.98
CA ALA A 497 -0.57 -12.38 -32.25
C ALA A 497 0.75 -13.05 -32.67
N ILE A 498 1.03 -13.12 -33.97
CA ILE A 498 2.31 -13.65 -34.49
C ILE A 498 3.49 -12.78 -34.02
N GLN A 499 3.37 -11.45 -34.12
CA GLN A 499 4.42 -10.51 -33.69
C GLN A 499 4.74 -10.61 -32.19
N SER A 500 3.76 -10.97 -31.35
CA SER A 500 3.98 -11.22 -29.93
C SER A 500 4.77 -12.50 -29.62
N GLY A 501 5.12 -13.29 -30.65
CA GLY A 501 5.82 -14.56 -30.51
C GLY A 501 4.92 -15.71 -30.04
N LEU A 502 3.59 -15.57 -30.14
CA LEU A 502 2.68 -16.66 -29.80
C LEU A 502 2.89 -17.84 -30.75
N LYS A 503 3.33 -18.97 -30.20
CA LYS A 503 3.48 -20.24 -30.92
C LYS A 503 2.18 -21.03 -30.82
N ASP A 504 1.26 -20.75 -31.74
CA ASP A 504 0.03 -21.52 -31.94
C ASP A 504 -0.11 -21.84 -33.43
N GLU A 505 -0.11 -23.13 -33.75
CA GLU A 505 -0.13 -23.65 -35.11
C GLU A 505 -1.38 -23.22 -35.90
N LYS A 506 -2.47 -22.87 -35.20
CA LYS A 506 -3.75 -22.50 -35.82
C LYS A 506 -3.76 -21.06 -36.32
N ILE A 507 -2.88 -20.19 -35.82
CA ILE A 507 -2.91 -18.76 -36.16
C ILE A 507 -2.59 -18.52 -37.63
N ASN A 508 -1.54 -19.16 -38.14
CA ASN A 508 -1.17 -19.03 -39.56
C ASN A 508 -2.29 -19.53 -40.48
N TYR A 509 -2.92 -20.65 -40.12
CA TYR A 509 -4.06 -21.18 -40.86
C TYR A 509 -5.26 -20.22 -40.82
N ASN A 510 -5.65 -19.74 -39.64
CA ASN A 510 -6.80 -18.85 -39.50
C ASN A 510 -6.57 -17.50 -40.21
N LEU A 511 -5.36 -16.94 -40.14
CA LEU A 511 -5.00 -15.73 -40.89
C LEU A 511 -5.02 -15.97 -42.40
N ALA A 512 -4.57 -17.15 -42.86
CA ALA A 512 -4.66 -17.52 -44.27
C ALA A 512 -6.12 -17.56 -44.76
N VAL A 513 -7.01 -18.19 -43.99
CA VAL A 513 -8.46 -18.22 -44.28
C VAL A 513 -9.03 -16.79 -44.32
N THR A 514 -8.66 -15.93 -43.37
CA THR A 514 -9.09 -14.52 -43.35
C THR A 514 -8.62 -13.78 -44.61
N TYR A 515 -7.36 -13.94 -45.01
CA TYR A 515 -6.84 -13.32 -46.23
C TYR A 515 -7.47 -13.88 -47.51
N GLU A 516 -7.78 -15.17 -47.56
CA GLU A 516 -8.51 -15.79 -48.67
C GLU A 516 -9.90 -15.16 -48.83
N LYS A 517 -10.65 -15.02 -47.72
CA LYS A 517 -11.94 -14.31 -47.71
C LYS A 517 -11.82 -12.83 -48.12
N MET A 518 -10.65 -12.22 -47.96
CA MET A 518 -10.34 -10.85 -48.42
C MET A 518 -9.85 -10.80 -49.88
N GLY A 519 -9.74 -11.93 -50.59
CA GLY A 519 -9.19 -12.00 -51.95
C GLY A 519 -7.67 -11.87 -52.03
N LYS A 520 -6.95 -11.91 -50.90
CA LYS A 520 -5.48 -11.82 -50.83
C LYS A 520 -4.81 -13.18 -50.99
N GLU A 521 -5.09 -13.85 -52.11
CA GLU A 521 -4.76 -15.26 -52.33
C GLU A 521 -3.27 -15.59 -52.19
N LYS A 522 -2.37 -14.75 -52.72
CA LYS A 522 -0.92 -14.95 -52.60
C LYS A 522 -0.44 -14.91 -51.14
N ALA A 523 -0.99 -14.01 -50.34
CA ALA A 523 -0.65 -13.89 -48.92
C ALA A 523 -1.21 -15.08 -48.13
N ALA A 524 -2.44 -15.49 -48.44
CA ALA A 524 -3.06 -16.68 -47.85
C ALA A 524 -2.24 -17.95 -48.13
N ALA A 525 -1.82 -18.18 -49.38
CA ALA A 525 -0.99 -19.34 -49.75
C ALA A 525 0.35 -19.39 -49.01
N ALA A 526 1.02 -18.24 -48.85
CA ALA A 526 2.27 -18.16 -48.08
C ALA A 526 2.07 -18.57 -46.62
N LEU A 527 0.91 -18.24 -46.03
CA LEU A 527 0.56 -18.61 -44.66
C LEU A 527 0.10 -20.06 -44.55
N TYR A 528 -0.66 -20.60 -45.51
CA TYR A 528 -0.99 -22.02 -45.58
C TYR A 528 0.28 -22.88 -45.67
N ARG A 529 1.27 -22.46 -46.46
CA ARG A 529 2.58 -23.10 -46.50
C ARG A 529 3.25 -23.11 -45.12
N LYS A 530 3.37 -21.95 -44.46
CA LYS A 530 3.94 -21.86 -43.11
C LYS A 530 3.20 -22.75 -42.10
N ALA A 531 1.86 -22.75 -42.13
CA ALA A 531 1.06 -23.63 -41.27
C ALA A 531 1.37 -25.11 -41.53
N SER A 532 1.45 -25.51 -42.81
CA SER A 532 1.75 -26.89 -43.22
C SER A 532 3.20 -27.35 -42.92
N GLU A 533 4.14 -26.42 -42.83
CA GLU A 533 5.54 -26.69 -42.43
C GLU A 533 5.65 -26.92 -40.92
N GLN A 534 4.85 -26.18 -40.12
CA GLN A 534 4.79 -26.38 -38.67
C GLN A 534 4.08 -27.68 -38.31
N LYS A 535 2.88 -27.89 -38.86
CA LYS A 535 2.09 -29.11 -38.67
C LYS A 535 1.32 -29.39 -39.96
N PRO A 536 1.73 -30.40 -40.75
CA PRO A 536 1.02 -30.78 -41.95
C PRO A 536 -0.44 -31.12 -41.62
N SER A 537 -1.38 -30.46 -42.29
CA SER A 537 -2.81 -30.74 -42.15
C SER A 537 -3.44 -30.87 -43.55
N PRO A 538 -4.41 -31.78 -43.74
CA PRO A 538 -5.06 -31.92 -45.03
C PRO A 538 -5.70 -30.64 -45.54
N LYS A 539 -6.38 -29.90 -44.65
CA LYS A 539 -7.01 -28.62 -45.00
C LYS A 539 -5.99 -27.61 -45.54
N SER A 540 -4.87 -27.40 -44.84
CA SER A 540 -3.86 -26.44 -45.28
C SER A 540 -3.18 -26.84 -46.60
N LEU A 541 -2.97 -28.14 -46.81
CA LEU A 541 -2.35 -28.65 -48.03
C LEU A 541 -3.33 -28.59 -49.22
N ASN A 542 -4.63 -28.82 -49.02
CA ASN A 542 -5.66 -28.66 -50.05
C ASN A 542 -5.71 -27.22 -50.55
N HIS A 543 -5.90 -26.25 -49.65
CA HIS A 543 -5.93 -24.83 -50.04
C HIS A 543 -4.63 -24.39 -50.74
N LEU A 544 -3.48 -24.94 -50.32
CA LEU A 544 -2.20 -24.65 -50.97
C LEU A 544 -2.08 -25.28 -52.36
N ALA A 545 -2.54 -26.53 -52.53
CA ALA A 545 -2.53 -27.22 -53.81
C ALA A 545 -3.48 -26.54 -54.82
N ASP A 546 -4.68 -26.17 -54.38
CA ASP A 546 -5.66 -25.45 -55.20
C ASP A 546 -5.12 -24.11 -55.68
N TYR A 547 -4.43 -23.38 -54.80
CA TYR A 547 -3.74 -22.15 -55.17
C TYR A 547 -2.67 -22.40 -56.25
N TYR A 548 -1.84 -23.43 -56.08
CA TYR A 548 -0.81 -23.77 -57.05
C TYR A 548 -1.37 -24.19 -58.41
N ILE A 549 -2.48 -24.93 -58.44
CA ILE A 549 -3.21 -25.24 -59.67
C ILE A 549 -3.67 -23.94 -60.35
N LYS A 550 -4.29 -23.03 -59.58
CA LYS A 550 -4.82 -21.77 -60.10
C LYS A 550 -3.75 -20.85 -60.71
N ILE A 551 -2.56 -20.78 -60.10
CA ILE A 551 -1.46 -19.94 -60.63
C ILE A 551 -0.58 -20.65 -61.67
N GLY A 552 -0.92 -21.88 -62.05
CA GLY A 552 -0.16 -22.67 -63.03
C GLY A 552 1.14 -23.28 -62.49
N SER A 553 1.39 -23.26 -61.18
CA SER A 553 2.57 -23.91 -60.57
C SER A 553 2.32 -25.41 -60.35
N TYR A 554 2.20 -26.16 -61.45
CA TYR A 554 1.80 -27.56 -61.40
C TYR A 554 2.82 -28.45 -60.66
N ASP A 555 4.11 -28.12 -60.72
CA ASP A 555 5.14 -28.85 -59.96
C ASP A 555 4.96 -28.76 -58.45
N ASP A 556 4.61 -27.58 -57.95
CA ASP A 556 4.36 -27.39 -56.51
C ASP A 556 3.02 -28.00 -56.10
N ALA A 557 2.00 -27.95 -56.96
CA ALA A 557 0.72 -28.64 -56.75
C ALA A 557 0.94 -30.16 -56.61
N ILE A 558 1.67 -30.77 -57.54
CA ILE A 558 2.01 -32.20 -57.53
C ILE A 558 2.73 -32.59 -56.23
N LYS A 559 3.77 -31.83 -55.83
CA LYS A 559 4.48 -32.08 -54.56
C LYS A 559 3.55 -31.96 -53.36
N THR A 560 2.60 -31.03 -53.39
CA THR A 560 1.65 -30.80 -52.30
C THR A 560 0.63 -31.93 -52.20
N TYR A 561 0.04 -32.38 -53.32
CA TYR A 561 -0.84 -33.56 -53.34
C TYR A 561 -0.11 -34.85 -52.91
N GLN A 562 1.17 -35.03 -53.30
CA GLN A 562 1.97 -36.15 -52.81
C GLN A 562 2.19 -36.11 -51.30
N ARG A 563 2.37 -34.92 -50.72
CA ARG A 563 2.42 -34.76 -49.24
C ARG A 563 1.08 -35.08 -48.61
N LEU A 564 -0.02 -34.67 -49.23
CA LEU A 564 -1.37 -34.94 -48.76
C LEU A 564 -1.70 -36.45 -48.74
N LEU A 565 -1.31 -37.19 -49.79
CA LEU A 565 -1.46 -38.65 -49.87
C LEU A 565 -0.73 -39.40 -48.74
N LYS A 566 0.33 -38.82 -48.17
CA LYS A 566 1.03 -39.39 -47.01
C LYS A 566 0.26 -39.19 -45.69
N LEU A 567 -0.66 -38.24 -45.64
CA LEU A 567 -1.42 -37.88 -44.43
C LEU A 567 -2.83 -38.48 -44.39
N GLU A 568 -3.50 -38.62 -45.53
CA GLU A 568 -4.90 -39.04 -45.57
C GLU A 568 -5.10 -40.54 -45.87
N GLY A 569 -6.12 -41.13 -45.22
CA GLY A 569 -6.58 -42.51 -45.46
C GLY A 569 -7.66 -42.66 -46.54
N LYS A 570 -8.32 -41.57 -46.97
CA LYS A 570 -9.29 -41.56 -48.09
C LYS A 570 -8.61 -41.00 -49.33
N LYS A 571 -8.21 -41.88 -50.24
CA LYS A 571 -7.22 -41.56 -51.27
C LYS A 571 -7.81 -41.15 -52.63
N SER A 572 -9.09 -41.43 -52.89
CA SER A 572 -9.71 -41.26 -54.22
C SER A 572 -9.56 -39.83 -54.76
N GLY A 573 -10.25 -38.85 -54.15
CA GLY A 573 -10.22 -37.46 -54.60
C GLY A 573 -8.81 -36.87 -54.72
N VAL A 574 -7.90 -37.21 -53.80
CA VAL A 574 -6.51 -36.73 -53.87
C VAL A 574 -5.75 -37.32 -55.08
N TYR A 575 -5.98 -38.59 -55.43
CA TYR A 575 -5.42 -39.17 -56.65
C TYR A 575 -6.06 -38.59 -57.91
N ALA A 576 -7.35 -38.29 -57.91
CA ALA A 576 -8.01 -37.58 -59.00
C ALA A 576 -7.40 -36.18 -59.22
N ASP A 577 -7.21 -35.41 -58.14
CA ASP A 577 -6.62 -34.07 -58.22
C ASP A 577 -5.13 -34.11 -58.61
N LEU A 578 -4.38 -35.11 -58.12
CA LEU A 578 -3.00 -35.34 -58.57
C LEU A 578 -2.93 -35.71 -60.05
N GLY A 579 -3.86 -36.56 -60.53
CA GLY A 579 -4.00 -36.89 -61.95
C GLY A 579 -4.32 -35.66 -62.80
N TYR A 580 -5.19 -34.79 -62.29
CA TYR A 580 -5.53 -33.52 -62.91
C TYR A 580 -4.33 -32.58 -62.99
N ALA A 581 -3.55 -32.46 -61.90
CA ALA A 581 -2.31 -31.68 -61.89
C ALA A 581 -1.28 -32.18 -62.92
N TYR A 582 -1.11 -33.51 -63.05
CA TYR A 582 -0.25 -34.09 -64.09
C TYR A 582 -0.76 -33.85 -65.51
N SER A 583 -2.08 -33.92 -65.72
CA SER A 583 -2.73 -33.64 -67.00
C SER A 583 -2.49 -32.19 -67.44
N LEU A 584 -2.66 -31.22 -66.52
CA LEU A 584 -2.36 -29.80 -66.77
C LEU A 584 -0.88 -29.55 -67.07
N LYS A 585 0.01 -30.29 -66.42
CA LYS A 585 1.46 -30.26 -66.72
C LYS A 585 1.81 -30.88 -68.08
N GLY A 586 0.90 -31.65 -68.68
CA GLY A 586 1.12 -32.38 -69.93
C GLY A 586 1.71 -33.78 -69.76
N ASN A 587 1.89 -34.27 -68.53
CA ASN A 587 2.32 -35.65 -68.28
C ASN A 587 1.11 -36.59 -68.27
N LEU A 588 0.63 -36.92 -69.47
CA LEU A 588 -0.59 -37.70 -69.67
C LEU A 588 -0.49 -39.12 -69.11
N ASP A 589 0.69 -39.74 -69.14
CA ASP A 589 0.90 -41.09 -68.60
C ASP A 589 0.64 -41.14 -67.10
N LYS A 590 1.26 -40.23 -66.34
CA LYS A 590 1.03 -40.12 -64.90
C LYS A 590 -0.39 -39.68 -64.58
N ALA A 591 -0.99 -38.82 -65.41
CA ALA A 591 -2.39 -38.43 -65.23
C ALA A 591 -3.31 -39.66 -65.27
N ILE A 592 -3.20 -40.47 -66.33
CA ILE A 592 -3.99 -41.70 -66.51
C ILE A 592 -3.72 -42.70 -65.39
N GLU A 593 -2.46 -42.89 -64.98
CA GLU A 593 -2.11 -43.77 -63.86
C GLU A 593 -2.83 -43.34 -62.57
N ASN A 594 -2.78 -42.06 -62.22
CA ASN A 594 -3.40 -41.56 -61.00
C ASN A 594 -4.93 -41.59 -61.07
N TYR A 595 -5.55 -41.31 -62.22
CA TYR A 595 -7.00 -41.49 -62.39
C TYR A 595 -7.43 -42.95 -62.22
N ARG A 596 -6.68 -43.90 -62.79
CA ARG A 596 -6.93 -45.34 -62.58
C ARG A 596 -6.81 -45.72 -61.11
N VAL A 597 -5.81 -45.18 -60.41
CA VAL A 597 -5.66 -45.43 -58.96
C VAL A 597 -6.82 -44.81 -58.17
N SER A 598 -7.28 -43.60 -58.52
CA SER A 598 -8.50 -43.00 -57.94
C SER A 598 -9.69 -43.94 -58.10
N LEU A 599 -9.95 -44.39 -59.33
CA LEU A 599 -11.08 -45.25 -59.66
C LEU A 599 -11.03 -46.64 -59.02
N ARG A 600 -9.85 -47.11 -58.56
CA ARG A 600 -9.74 -48.31 -57.71
C ARG A 600 -10.27 -48.09 -56.29
N TYR A 601 -10.24 -46.84 -55.80
CA TYR A 601 -10.79 -46.47 -54.50
C TYR A 601 -12.27 -46.10 -54.57
N ASN A 602 -12.71 -45.47 -55.66
CA ASN A 602 -14.11 -45.16 -55.91
C ASN A 602 -14.42 -45.28 -57.41
N GLU A 603 -15.15 -46.32 -57.80
CA GLU A 603 -15.45 -46.61 -59.21
C GLU A 603 -16.65 -45.84 -59.77
N GLU A 604 -17.34 -45.04 -58.95
CA GLU A 604 -18.54 -44.29 -59.32
C GLU A 604 -18.27 -42.78 -59.57
N GLU A 605 -17.00 -42.39 -59.76
CA GLU A 605 -16.59 -41.00 -60.02
C GLU A 605 -16.66 -40.65 -61.52
N SER A 606 -17.83 -40.22 -62.00
CA SER A 606 -18.05 -39.84 -63.41
C SER A 606 -17.04 -38.80 -63.92
N ASP A 607 -16.77 -37.77 -63.13
CA ASP A 607 -15.86 -36.68 -63.49
C ASP A 607 -14.41 -37.17 -63.68
N VAL A 608 -13.98 -38.16 -62.89
CA VAL A 608 -12.67 -38.80 -63.03
C VAL A 608 -12.58 -39.60 -64.33
N TYR A 609 -13.65 -40.30 -64.73
CA TYR A 609 -13.70 -40.96 -66.04
C TYR A 609 -13.64 -39.96 -67.19
N SER A 610 -14.33 -38.82 -67.12
CA SER A 610 -14.27 -37.77 -68.14
C SER A 610 -12.87 -37.17 -68.24
N ARG A 611 -12.24 -36.83 -67.11
CA ARG A 611 -10.85 -36.34 -67.07
C ARG A 611 -9.84 -37.36 -67.60
N MET A 612 -10.08 -38.65 -67.36
CA MET A 612 -9.27 -39.74 -67.92
C MET A 612 -9.49 -39.89 -69.43
N GLY A 613 -10.73 -39.77 -69.91
CA GLY A 613 -11.07 -39.74 -71.33
C GLY A 613 -10.35 -38.62 -72.07
N ALA A 614 -10.35 -37.41 -71.50
CA ALA A 614 -9.64 -36.26 -72.04
C ALA A 614 -8.13 -36.50 -72.12
N ALA A 615 -7.54 -37.17 -71.11
CA ALA A 615 -6.14 -37.51 -71.11
C ALA A 615 -5.78 -38.56 -72.19
N TYR A 616 -6.62 -39.59 -72.38
CA TYR A 616 -6.45 -40.56 -73.47
C TYR A 616 -6.59 -39.92 -74.84
N GLU A 617 -7.58 -39.03 -75.03
CA GLU A 617 -7.80 -38.33 -76.29
C GLU A 617 -6.60 -37.45 -76.65
N LYS A 618 -6.09 -36.67 -75.69
CA LYS A 618 -4.86 -35.86 -75.87
C LYS A 618 -3.64 -36.72 -76.21
N LYS A 619 -3.60 -37.97 -75.74
CA LYS A 619 -2.53 -38.94 -76.05
C LYS A 619 -2.73 -39.65 -77.39
N GLY A 620 -3.89 -39.49 -78.04
CA GLY A 620 -4.25 -40.16 -79.30
C GLY A 620 -4.80 -41.58 -79.13
N LEU A 621 -5.08 -42.01 -77.91
CA LEU A 621 -5.67 -43.33 -77.61
C LEU A 621 -7.20 -43.26 -77.70
N LEU A 622 -7.70 -43.09 -78.92
CA LEU A 622 -9.11 -42.74 -79.17
C LEU A 622 -10.13 -43.78 -78.68
N LEU A 623 -9.80 -45.07 -78.74
CA LEU A 623 -10.70 -46.14 -78.25
C LEU A 623 -10.81 -46.12 -76.73
N ASP A 624 -9.68 -45.95 -76.03
CA ASP A 624 -9.67 -45.83 -74.56
C ASP A 624 -10.39 -44.56 -74.10
N ALA A 625 -10.21 -43.45 -74.84
CA ALA A 625 -10.94 -42.22 -74.61
C ALA A 625 -12.46 -42.42 -74.73
N LEU A 626 -12.91 -43.05 -75.83
CA LEU A 626 -14.33 -43.36 -76.05
C LEU A 626 -14.91 -44.23 -74.94
N ASN A 627 -14.18 -45.25 -74.49
CA ASN A 627 -14.60 -46.13 -73.40
C ASN A 627 -14.73 -45.36 -72.08
N ALA A 628 -13.75 -44.51 -71.75
CA ALA A 628 -13.77 -43.70 -70.53
C ALA A 628 -14.93 -42.70 -70.54
N TYR A 629 -15.14 -41.95 -71.63
CA TYR A 629 -16.28 -41.03 -71.75
C TYR A 629 -17.62 -41.77 -71.73
N THR A 630 -17.72 -42.94 -72.37
CA THR A 630 -18.95 -43.76 -72.30
C THR A 630 -19.25 -44.18 -70.87
N ARG A 631 -18.23 -44.54 -70.10
CA ARG A 631 -18.41 -44.90 -68.68
C ARG A 631 -18.82 -43.69 -67.85
N ALA A 632 -18.23 -42.52 -68.08
CA ALA A 632 -18.65 -41.28 -67.44
C ALA A 632 -20.14 -41.00 -67.73
N TYR A 633 -20.55 -41.03 -69.00
CA TYR A 633 -21.94 -40.80 -69.40
C TYR A 633 -22.93 -41.82 -68.80
N GLN A 634 -22.52 -43.08 -68.64
CA GLN A 634 -23.34 -44.11 -67.97
C GLN A 634 -23.56 -43.80 -66.49
N LEU A 635 -22.54 -43.28 -65.80
CA LEU A 635 -22.60 -42.93 -64.38
C LEU A 635 -23.36 -41.61 -64.17
N ASN A 636 -23.16 -40.64 -65.06
CA ASN A 636 -23.87 -39.36 -65.08
C ASN A 636 -24.24 -38.96 -66.51
N PRO A 637 -25.49 -39.19 -66.95
CA PRO A 637 -25.95 -38.77 -68.28
C PRO A 637 -25.94 -37.24 -68.50
N GLY A 638 -25.80 -36.45 -67.44
CA GLY A 638 -25.64 -35.00 -67.50
C GLY A 638 -24.18 -34.52 -67.63
N ASP A 639 -23.20 -35.42 -67.79
CA ASP A 639 -21.81 -35.05 -68.06
C ASP A 639 -21.69 -34.48 -69.49
N GLU A 640 -21.64 -33.14 -69.57
CA GLU A 640 -21.60 -32.41 -70.83
C GLU A 640 -20.39 -32.79 -71.69
N GLU A 641 -19.20 -32.91 -71.07
CA GLU A 641 -17.97 -33.24 -71.78
C GLU A 641 -18.04 -34.64 -72.41
N ALA A 642 -18.50 -35.63 -71.65
CA ALA A 642 -18.68 -36.98 -72.16
C ALA A 642 -19.73 -37.02 -73.29
N SER A 643 -20.87 -36.36 -73.10
CA SER A 643 -21.95 -36.33 -74.09
C SER A 643 -21.53 -35.71 -75.43
N GLU A 644 -20.66 -34.69 -75.39
CA GLU A 644 -20.13 -34.02 -76.57
C GLU A 644 -19.05 -34.87 -77.28
N ARG A 645 -18.14 -35.48 -76.50
CA ARG A 645 -16.96 -36.17 -77.04
C ARG A 645 -17.26 -37.54 -77.62
N ILE A 646 -18.21 -38.29 -77.07
CA ILE A 646 -18.58 -39.64 -77.55
C ILE A 646 -18.89 -39.69 -79.07
N PRO A 647 -19.82 -38.87 -79.62
CA PRO A 647 -20.13 -38.91 -81.05
C PRO A 647 -18.94 -38.47 -81.91
N GLN A 648 -18.19 -37.45 -81.47
CA GLN A 648 -17.00 -36.96 -82.18
C GLN A 648 -15.93 -38.05 -82.31
N LEU A 649 -15.65 -38.78 -81.22
CA LEU A 649 -14.67 -39.87 -81.20
C LEU A 649 -15.12 -41.06 -82.06
N LYS A 650 -16.41 -41.42 -82.05
CA LYS A 650 -16.95 -42.47 -82.93
C LYS A 650 -16.74 -42.14 -84.41
N ILE A 651 -17.03 -40.90 -84.83
CA ILE A 651 -16.82 -40.45 -86.21
C ILE A 651 -15.33 -40.52 -86.56
N ARG A 652 -14.45 -40.07 -85.67
CA ARG A 652 -12.99 -40.08 -85.89
C ARG A 652 -12.45 -41.49 -86.04
N LEU A 653 -12.85 -42.43 -85.18
CA LEU A 653 -12.47 -43.83 -85.26
C LEU A 653 -12.95 -44.52 -86.55
N LEU A 654 -14.17 -44.21 -87.01
CA LEU A 654 -14.69 -44.72 -88.28
C LEU A 654 -13.86 -44.23 -89.47
N ARG A 655 -13.47 -42.95 -89.48
CA ARG A 655 -12.60 -42.38 -90.51
C ARG A 655 -11.20 -43.02 -90.50
N GLU A 656 -10.62 -43.25 -89.33
CA GLU A 656 -9.32 -43.94 -89.22
C GLU A 656 -9.38 -45.38 -89.72
N LYS A 657 -10.49 -46.08 -89.45
CA LYS A 657 -10.71 -47.43 -89.94
C LYS A 657 -10.81 -47.46 -91.47
N GLN A 658 -11.62 -46.58 -92.06
CA GLN A 658 -11.75 -46.44 -93.52
C GLN A 658 -10.43 -46.08 -94.19
N ASN A 659 -9.66 -45.16 -93.60
CA ASN A 659 -8.34 -44.79 -94.13
C ASN A 659 -7.33 -45.95 -94.08
N LYS A 660 -7.34 -46.76 -93.00
CA LYS A 660 -6.49 -47.96 -92.89
C LYS A 660 -6.92 -49.05 -93.87
N GLU A 661 -8.21 -49.20 -94.14
CA GLU A 661 -8.74 -50.14 -95.13
C GLU A 661 -8.34 -49.70 -96.55
N ASN A 662 -8.44 -48.41 -96.87
CA ASN A 662 -7.99 -47.85 -98.15
C ASN A 662 -6.47 -47.97 -98.36
N GLN A 663 -5.65 -47.82 -97.30
CA GLN A 663 -4.19 -48.01 -97.35
C GLN A 663 -3.73 -49.49 -97.42
N ARG A 664 -4.60 -50.45 -97.09
CA ARG A 664 -4.31 -51.89 -97.21
C ARG A 664 -4.81 -52.48 -98.53
N GLY A 665 -5.71 -51.77 -99.22
CA GLY A 665 -6.23 -52.14 -100.55
C GLY A 665 -5.50 -51.45 -101.72
N SER A 666 -4.51 -50.60 -101.43
CA SER A 666 -3.52 -50.05 -102.39
C SER A 666 -2.16 -50.64 -102.09
#